data_AF-A0A5D6YTI4-F1
#
_entry.id   AF-A0A5D6YTI4-F1
#
_cell.length_a   1.000
_cell.length_b   1.000
_cell.length_c   1.000
_cell.angle_alpha   90.00
_cell.angle_beta   90.00
_cell.angle_gamma   90.00
#
_symmetry.space_group_name_H-M   'P 1'
#
loop_
_entity.id
_entity.type
_entity.pdbx_description
1 polymer ?
#
loop_
_entity_poly.entity_id
_entity_poly.type
_entity_poly.pdbx_seq_one_letter_code
_entity_poly.pdbx_strand_id
1 'polypeptide(L)'
;MRLLPIVYHWVLWLFFTLLIFGQALGAVWTRAAYTDNLVFGQNSALGPFQVLGSNDVPFTDRSYVCSRRSRVYRPVQLAKALDASPLVVVDTAGGAVNGYRVVKRAGFEIDATVMKGYTSTCHAIAATLDAILDRCTELGYNVTRDGLRVVYDDKAHASDSPTSNSDGSGDGRTATRSVLKIVRDALPVLVLPFSDNSRYSRYAIPGWDGSACMVRLNDGYETDGLAAMTMRGLNRSVRELRTAELLGRPGGVWRNGWYEDRAGGRWFSDVMSTEPTLMGIAMREFDMIAVVTVIRKRTNLAIMNDTLFGVFAVSGEARAEISSVYDLEVVLANVSLGVLLVRWAVAMAALASSRLARTERGCEREFPSAGIGLLACARGFHWLPIVLLPRLKTHLAVFASIGCVFEGSQAALTQAWYLMYPGIAELVLLVFSLLNLLAKLLRRRMSDALFGPTLLFYCAAHHFRMELGRSGWFEYDGRIISAVPSAQFESMSALDILTSGALLRLNGNVKSLFFLKVGMLALNVLPLLLSRPARGAVATAATTATAANSGPTTLPSQPSPPLATKTTDGQPQSVGPSTRTRGWGDTERTLALHAASSAQERAAPASPGLSAYDMVRLGYVVVDSAWLMAISDWLLFAPLAACGLLHFASLHVMVFAVRQDAVRSCCVVDEKPVVCQMSDPRFTRCRPWAISSQPFG
;
A
#
# COMPACT_ATOMS: atom_id res chain seq x y z
N MET A 1 -33.02 16.15 -3.84
CA MET A 1 -31.79 15.42 -4.30
C MET A 1 -30.69 16.29 -4.94
N ARG A 2 -30.92 17.56 -5.34
CA ARG A 2 -29.93 18.40 -6.09
C ARG A 2 -28.75 18.98 -5.28
N LEU A 3 -28.64 18.72 -3.98
CA LEU A 3 -27.49 19.10 -3.14
C LEU A 3 -26.49 17.96 -2.94
N LEU A 4 -26.89 16.72 -3.28
CA LEU A 4 -26.09 15.51 -3.03
C LEU A 4 -24.68 15.56 -3.66
N PRO A 5 -24.49 16.02 -4.92
CA PRO A 5 -23.14 16.07 -5.51
C PRO A 5 -22.22 17.09 -4.82
N ILE A 6 -22.76 18.23 -4.36
CA ILE A 6 -21.99 19.24 -3.64
C ILE A 6 -21.52 18.68 -2.30
N VAL A 7 -22.47 18.13 -1.53
CA VAL A 7 -22.16 17.51 -0.24
C VAL A 7 -21.15 16.38 -0.42
N TYR A 8 -21.32 15.54 -1.44
CA TYR A 8 -20.39 14.47 -1.77
C TYR A 8 -18.96 14.98 -1.99
N HIS A 9 -18.75 16.00 -2.83
CA HIS A 9 -17.41 16.52 -3.11
C HIS A 9 -16.77 17.21 -1.89
N TRP A 10 -17.55 17.93 -1.08
CA TRP A 10 -17.05 18.52 0.16
C TRP A 10 -16.68 17.46 1.20
N VAL A 11 -17.50 16.43 1.36
CA VAL A 11 -17.19 15.29 2.24
C VAL A 11 -15.94 14.56 1.75
N LEU A 12 -15.82 14.34 0.43
CA LEU A 12 -14.65 13.70 -0.16
C LEU A 12 -13.37 14.54 0.03
N TRP A 13 -13.46 15.86 -0.16
CA TRP A 13 -12.36 16.78 0.10
C TRP A 13 -11.95 16.78 1.57
N LEU A 14 -12.91 16.84 2.50
CA LEU A 14 -12.65 16.80 3.93
C LEU A 14 -12.01 15.48 4.32
N PHE A 15 -12.56 14.36 3.84
CA PHE A 15 -12.02 13.02 4.06
C PHE A 15 -10.57 12.95 3.58
N PHE A 16 -10.30 13.32 2.32
CA PHE A 16 -8.95 13.34 1.77
C PHE A 16 -8.00 14.24 2.56
N THR A 17 -8.47 15.43 2.97
CA THR A 17 -7.68 16.37 3.79
C THR A 17 -7.32 15.76 5.14
N LEU A 18 -8.25 15.08 5.81
CA LEU A 18 -7.97 14.36 7.05
C LEU A 18 -6.94 13.25 6.85
N LEU A 19 -7.02 12.50 5.73
CA LEU A 19 -6.02 11.48 5.42
C LEU A 19 -4.62 12.09 5.26
N ILE A 20 -4.46 13.15 4.46
CA ILE A 20 -3.15 13.79 4.26
C ILE A 20 -2.64 14.45 5.55
N PHE A 21 -3.52 15.12 6.30
CA PHE A 21 -3.14 15.77 7.57
C PHE A 21 -2.71 14.76 8.65
N GLY A 22 -3.12 13.50 8.53
CA GLY A 22 -2.60 12.40 9.35
C GLY A 22 -1.07 12.30 9.32
N GLN A 23 -0.41 12.67 8.22
CA GLN A 23 1.06 12.72 8.17
C GLN A 23 1.62 13.86 8.99
N ALA A 24 1.02 15.06 8.92
CA ALA A 24 1.46 16.21 9.71
C ALA A 24 1.33 15.94 11.22
N LEU A 25 0.29 15.22 11.64
CA LEU A 25 0.19 14.69 12.99
C LEU A 25 1.33 13.70 13.31
N GLY A 26 1.72 12.85 12.36
CA GLY A 26 2.91 11.99 12.47
C GLY A 26 4.24 12.74 12.57
N ALA A 27 4.33 13.97 12.05
CA ALA A 27 5.51 14.84 12.22
C ALA A 27 5.65 15.32 13.67
N VAL A 28 4.52 15.61 14.33
CA VAL A 28 4.50 15.97 15.76
C VAL A 28 4.64 14.71 16.62
N TRP A 29 4.01 13.62 16.20
CA TRP A 29 4.00 12.33 16.88
C TRP A 29 5.07 11.40 16.32
N THR A 30 6.32 11.85 16.35
CA THR A 30 7.47 11.13 15.76
C THR A 30 7.69 9.73 16.33
N ARG A 31 7.09 9.41 17.50
CA ARG A 31 7.18 8.10 18.14
C ARG A 31 5.80 7.62 18.56
N ALA A 32 5.34 6.53 17.97
CA ALA A 32 4.18 5.80 18.44
C ALA A 32 4.66 4.48 19.04
N ALA A 33 4.58 4.35 20.36
CA ALA A 33 4.75 3.06 21.03
C ALA A 33 3.39 2.39 21.14
N TYR A 34 3.26 1.22 20.53
CA TYR A 34 2.10 0.35 20.72
C TYR A 34 2.52 -0.88 21.49
N THR A 35 1.84 -1.14 22.61
CA THR A 35 1.94 -2.39 23.36
C THR A 35 0.75 -3.26 22.96
N ASP A 36 1.04 -4.35 22.27
CA ASP A 36 0.05 -5.38 21.98
C ASP A 36 0.24 -6.57 22.92
N ASN A 37 -0.86 -7.09 23.45
CA ASN A 37 -0.87 -8.36 24.15
C ASN A 37 -1.08 -9.44 23.10
N LEU A 38 0.01 -9.96 22.58
CA LEU A 38 0.01 -11.08 21.67
C LEU A 38 -0.40 -12.35 22.43
N VAL A 39 -1.65 -12.77 22.23
CA VAL A 39 -2.13 -14.08 22.67
C VAL A 39 -2.34 -14.95 21.43
N PHE A 40 -1.61 -16.05 21.34
CA PHE A 40 -1.81 -17.09 20.35
C PHE A 40 -2.27 -18.38 21.03
N GLY A 41 -3.16 -19.11 20.36
CA GLY A 41 -3.75 -20.33 20.89
C GLY A 41 -4.89 -20.07 21.86
N GLN A 42 -5.11 -21.01 22.77
CA GLN A 42 -6.25 -21.01 23.70
C GLN A 42 -5.75 -21.11 25.15
N ASN A 43 -6.53 -20.58 26.08
CA ASN A 43 -6.27 -20.79 27.50
C ASN A 43 -6.22 -22.30 27.80
N SER A 44 -5.13 -22.76 28.41
CA SER A 44 -4.90 -24.17 28.73
C SER A 44 -5.97 -24.77 29.65
N ALA A 45 -6.68 -23.95 30.42
CA ALA A 45 -7.80 -24.39 31.25
C ALA A 45 -8.99 -24.93 30.44
N LEU A 46 -9.09 -24.60 29.15
CA LEU A 46 -10.15 -25.09 28.26
C LEU A 46 -9.80 -26.45 27.63
N GLY A 47 -8.61 -26.98 27.91
CA GLY A 47 -8.14 -28.27 27.42
C GLY A 47 -7.50 -28.22 26.02
N PRO A 48 -7.18 -29.40 25.45
CA PRO A 48 -6.58 -29.51 24.13
C PRO A 48 -7.52 -29.07 23.00
N PHE A 49 -6.98 -28.41 21.98
CA PHE A 49 -7.70 -27.95 20.80
C PHE A 49 -6.86 -28.17 19.52
N GLN A 50 -7.46 -27.93 18.36
CA GLN A 50 -6.75 -27.99 17.08
C GLN A 50 -5.83 -26.77 16.95
N VAL A 51 -4.52 -26.99 17.00
CA VAL A 51 -3.49 -25.96 16.80
C VAL A 51 -3.39 -25.64 15.30
N LEU A 52 -3.48 -24.36 14.97
CA LEU A 52 -3.30 -23.88 13.60
C LEU A 52 -1.81 -23.69 13.30
N GLY A 53 -1.37 -24.20 12.15
CA GLY A 53 0.02 -24.12 11.71
C GLY A 53 0.89 -25.27 12.22
N SER A 54 2.06 -25.44 11.59
CA SER A 54 2.98 -26.55 11.85
C SER A 54 4.36 -26.08 12.33
N ASN A 55 4.46 -24.83 12.76
CA ASN A 55 5.71 -24.15 13.13
C ASN A 55 6.41 -24.84 14.32
N ASP A 56 5.65 -25.32 15.29
CA ASP A 56 6.19 -25.99 16.48
C ASP A 56 6.32 -27.51 16.34
N VAL A 57 6.21 -28.09 15.14
CA VAL A 57 6.48 -29.52 14.95
C VAL A 57 7.97 -29.74 14.69
N PRO A 58 8.64 -30.68 15.40
CA PRO A 58 10.06 -30.96 15.21
C PRO A 58 10.31 -31.74 13.91
N PHE A 59 10.24 -31.06 12.76
CA PHE A 59 10.46 -31.67 11.45
C PHE A 59 11.94 -31.89 11.13
N THR A 60 12.25 -32.96 10.41
CA THR A 60 13.61 -33.28 9.95
C THR A 60 14.22 -32.24 9.02
N ASP A 61 13.41 -31.61 8.19
CA ASP A 61 13.86 -30.61 7.21
C ASP A 61 13.99 -29.20 7.82
N ARG A 62 13.30 -28.89 8.91
CA ARG A 62 13.45 -27.61 9.63
C ARG A 62 14.59 -27.65 10.65
N SER A 63 14.86 -28.83 11.21
CA SER A 63 15.85 -29.00 12.28
C SER A 63 17.26 -29.07 11.73
N TYR A 64 18.26 -28.74 12.56
CA TYR A 64 19.66 -28.89 12.22
C TYR A 64 20.49 -29.39 13.41
N VAL A 65 21.70 -29.85 13.11
CA VAL A 65 22.65 -30.39 14.08
C VAL A 65 23.99 -29.73 13.91
N CYS A 66 24.74 -29.59 14.99
CA CYS A 66 26.10 -29.09 14.95
C CYS A 66 27.05 -30.26 14.72
N SER A 67 27.44 -30.47 13.45
CA SER A 67 28.29 -31.59 13.04
C SER A 67 29.74 -31.16 12.88
N ARG A 68 30.67 -31.97 13.39
CA ARG A 68 32.12 -31.75 13.30
C ARG A 68 32.57 -31.93 11.85
N ARG A 69 33.03 -30.83 11.25
CA ARG A 69 33.65 -30.82 9.92
C ARG A 69 35.07 -30.27 10.10
N SER A 70 36.05 -31.16 10.02
CA SER A 70 37.44 -30.87 10.39
C SER A 70 37.57 -30.53 11.89
N ARG A 71 38.09 -29.34 12.25
CA ARG A 71 38.29 -28.89 13.64
C ARG A 71 37.15 -28.06 14.21
N VAL A 72 36.09 -27.85 13.44
CA VAL A 72 35.01 -26.92 13.77
C VAL A 72 33.66 -27.62 13.64
N TYR A 73 32.73 -27.30 14.54
CA TYR A 73 31.34 -27.69 14.41
C TYR A 73 30.60 -26.74 13.48
N ARG A 74 29.98 -27.28 12.44
CA ARG A 74 29.18 -26.52 11.48
C ARG A 74 27.73 -27.00 11.50
N PRO A 75 26.76 -26.11 11.24
CA PRO A 75 25.38 -26.49 11.17
C PRO A 75 25.15 -27.33 9.91
N VAL A 76 24.46 -28.47 10.08
CA VAL A 76 24.02 -29.35 9.00
C VAL A 76 22.55 -29.65 9.23
N GLN A 77 21.71 -29.40 8.22
CA GLN A 77 20.29 -29.72 8.27
C GLN A 77 20.09 -31.21 8.65
N LEU A 78 19.17 -31.49 9.55
CA LEU A 78 19.02 -32.82 10.15
C LEU A 78 18.68 -33.86 9.09
N ALA A 79 17.78 -33.56 8.15
CA ALA A 79 17.49 -34.44 7.01
C ALA A 79 18.77 -34.88 6.28
N LYS A 80 19.63 -33.91 5.89
CA LYS A 80 20.92 -34.19 5.23
C LYS A 80 21.88 -34.98 6.12
N ALA A 81 21.87 -34.73 7.44
CA ALA A 81 22.68 -35.48 8.39
C ALA A 81 22.21 -36.93 8.56
N LEU A 82 20.90 -37.18 8.47
CA LEU A 82 20.26 -38.51 8.54
C LEU A 82 20.36 -39.32 7.23
N ASP A 83 20.80 -38.69 6.14
CA ASP A 83 21.07 -39.32 4.85
C ASP A 83 22.58 -39.55 4.60
N ALA A 84 23.46 -38.93 5.39
CA ALA A 84 24.91 -39.04 5.22
C ALA A 84 25.52 -40.32 5.83
N SER A 85 26.54 -40.90 5.19
CA SER A 85 27.38 -41.94 5.82
C SER A 85 28.48 -41.30 6.69
N PRO A 86 28.80 -41.81 7.90
CA PRO A 86 28.43 -43.08 8.52
C PRO A 86 27.41 -42.93 9.67
N LEU A 87 26.11 -43.10 9.39
CA LEU A 87 25.11 -43.25 10.44
C LEU A 87 25.13 -44.67 11.01
N VAL A 88 25.00 -44.77 12.33
CA VAL A 88 24.79 -46.06 12.98
C VAL A 88 23.31 -46.22 13.27
N VAL A 89 22.70 -47.20 12.61
CA VAL A 89 21.36 -47.65 12.96
C VAL A 89 21.49 -48.52 14.21
N VAL A 90 20.92 -48.05 15.32
CA VAL A 90 21.02 -48.73 16.62
C VAL A 90 19.84 -49.64 16.85
N ASP A 91 18.65 -49.18 16.46
CA ASP A 91 17.42 -49.93 16.65
C ASP A 91 16.47 -49.69 15.48
N THR A 92 15.91 -50.78 14.96
CA THR A 92 14.88 -50.76 13.92
C THR A 92 13.56 -51.38 14.38
N ALA A 93 13.52 -51.93 15.60
CA ALA A 93 12.34 -52.51 16.22
C ALA A 93 11.53 -51.47 17.02
N GLY A 94 12.07 -50.27 17.24
CA GLY A 94 11.41 -49.18 17.95
C GLY A 94 11.32 -49.36 19.47
N GLY A 95 12.10 -50.29 20.02
CA GLY A 95 12.20 -50.53 21.47
C GLY A 95 13.09 -49.51 22.18
N ALA A 96 13.98 -48.83 21.45
CA ALA A 96 14.87 -47.84 22.01
C ALA A 96 14.11 -46.57 22.45
N VAL A 97 14.47 -46.09 23.64
CA VAL A 97 13.84 -44.92 24.27
C VAL A 97 14.79 -43.72 24.33
N ASN A 98 16.07 -43.90 24.02
CA ASN A 98 17.12 -42.93 24.28
C ASN A 98 17.47 -42.01 23.09
N GLY A 99 16.55 -41.82 22.16
CA GLY A 99 16.68 -40.81 21.10
C GLY A 99 15.80 -39.59 21.35
N TYR A 100 15.83 -38.64 20.42
CA TYR A 100 14.79 -37.61 20.33
C TYR A 100 13.97 -37.85 19.07
N ARG A 101 12.64 -37.94 19.22
CA ARG A 101 11.73 -38.21 18.10
C ARG A 101 11.47 -36.93 17.28
N VAL A 102 11.62 -37.05 15.96
CA VAL A 102 11.34 -36.01 14.96
C VAL A 102 10.38 -36.53 13.89
N VAL A 103 9.67 -35.62 13.24
CA VAL A 103 8.72 -35.95 12.17
C VAL A 103 9.41 -35.80 10.82
N LYS A 104 9.42 -36.88 10.02
CA LYS A 104 9.97 -36.82 8.66
C LYS A 104 9.09 -35.94 7.78
N ARG A 105 9.68 -34.87 7.27
CA ARG A 105 9.09 -33.98 6.25
C ARG A 105 10.15 -33.69 5.21
N ALA A 106 9.73 -33.66 3.95
CA ALA A 106 10.59 -33.36 2.81
C ALA A 106 10.07 -32.11 2.10
N GLY A 107 10.96 -31.44 1.36
CA GLY A 107 10.61 -30.30 0.50
C GLY A 107 10.94 -28.93 1.07
N PHE A 108 11.40 -28.84 2.33
CA PHE A 108 11.95 -27.59 2.86
C PHE A 108 13.48 -27.62 2.90
N GLU A 109 14.11 -26.56 2.39
CA GLU A 109 15.54 -26.32 2.52
C GLU A 109 15.76 -25.01 3.28
N ILE A 110 16.55 -25.08 4.35
CA ILE A 110 16.91 -23.90 5.13
C ILE A 110 17.77 -22.98 4.25
N ASP A 111 17.40 -21.70 4.21
CA ASP A 111 18.09 -20.68 3.44
C ASP A 111 19.59 -20.63 3.80
N ALA A 112 20.44 -20.49 2.78
CA ALA A 112 21.89 -20.52 2.94
C ALA A 112 22.42 -19.41 3.85
N THR A 113 21.78 -18.23 3.85
CA THR A 113 22.16 -17.11 4.72
C THR A 113 21.82 -17.40 6.18
N VAL A 114 20.68 -18.05 6.43
CA VAL A 114 20.26 -18.48 7.78
C VAL A 114 21.17 -19.61 8.28
N MET A 115 21.47 -20.58 7.42
CA MET A 115 22.41 -21.66 7.73
C MET A 115 23.81 -21.13 8.06
N LYS A 116 24.28 -20.09 7.35
CA LYS A 116 25.53 -19.39 7.69
C LYS A 116 25.43 -18.76 9.08
N GLY A 117 24.30 -18.13 9.40
CA GLY A 117 24.03 -17.56 10.72
C GLY A 117 24.13 -18.58 11.86
N TYR A 118 23.67 -19.82 11.66
CA TYR A 118 23.78 -20.87 12.68
C TYR A 118 25.21 -21.33 12.99
N THR A 119 26.21 -20.87 12.23
CA THR A 119 27.62 -21.22 12.48
C THR A 119 28.07 -20.72 13.84
N SER A 120 27.72 -19.48 14.20
CA SER A 120 28.04 -18.92 15.52
C SER A 120 27.33 -19.65 16.64
N THR A 121 26.06 -20.02 16.45
CA THR A 121 25.29 -20.84 17.38
C THR A 121 26.00 -22.18 17.64
N CYS A 122 26.45 -22.88 16.59
CA CYS A 122 27.18 -24.14 16.76
C CYS A 122 28.54 -23.97 17.45
N HIS A 123 29.24 -22.87 17.21
CA HIS A 123 30.46 -22.54 17.94
C HIS A 123 30.19 -22.30 19.42
N ALA A 124 29.16 -21.51 19.75
CA ALA A 124 28.77 -21.23 21.12
C ALA A 124 28.37 -22.52 21.86
N ILE A 125 27.50 -23.35 21.27
CA ILE A 125 27.11 -24.65 21.85
C ILE A 125 28.33 -25.55 22.06
N ALA A 126 29.25 -25.63 21.09
CA ALA A 126 30.45 -26.44 21.25
C ALA A 126 31.35 -25.95 22.39
N ALA A 127 31.47 -24.63 22.55
CA ALA A 127 32.29 -24.01 23.59
C ALA A 127 31.68 -24.16 25.00
N THR A 128 30.37 -24.30 25.12
CA THR A 128 29.65 -24.40 26.40
C THR A 128 29.00 -25.76 26.64
N LEU A 129 29.33 -26.78 25.84
CA LEU A 129 28.62 -28.05 25.82
C LEU A 129 28.57 -28.73 27.20
N ASP A 130 29.71 -28.80 27.89
CA ASP A 130 29.77 -29.46 29.20
C ASP A 130 28.88 -28.75 30.23
N ALA A 131 28.89 -27.41 30.24
CA ALA A 131 28.02 -26.62 31.11
C ALA A 131 26.53 -26.83 30.77
N ILE A 132 26.18 -26.96 29.49
CA ILE A 132 24.81 -27.27 29.05
C ILE A 132 24.39 -28.66 29.57
N LEU A 133 25.25 -29.67 29.41
CA LEU A 133 24.96 -31.04 29.82
C LEU A 133 24.87 -31.17 31.34
N ASP A 134 25.80 -30.57 32.08
CA ASP A 134 25.80 -30.58 33.54
C ASP A 134 24.57 -29.87 34.09
N ARG A 135 24.17 -28.73 33.49
CA ARG A 135 22.94 -28.04 33.88
C ARG A 135 21.69 -28.87 33.61
N CYS A 136 21.65 -29.64 32.52
CA CYS A 136 20.58 -30.60 32.29
C CYS A 136 20.53 -31.71 33.36
N THR A 137 21.69 -32.19 33.81
CA THR A 137 21.78 -33.15 34.92
C THR A 137 21.28 -32.53 36.23
N GLU A 138 21.63 -31.29 36.54
CA GLU A 138 21.11 -30.55 37.69
C GLU A 138 19.58 -30.36 37.64
N LEU A 139 19.01 -30.21 36.45
CA LEU A 139 17.56 -30.16 36.23
C LEU A 139 16.86 -31.53 36.33
N GLY A 140 17.61 -32.61 36.61
CA GLY A 140 17.10 -33.97 36.83
C GLY A 140 17.05 -34.85 35.57
N TYR A 141 17.68 -34.44 34.47
CA TYR A 141 17.72 -35.23 33.23
C TYR A 141 18.96 -36.13 33.16
N ASN A 142 18.75 -37.40 32.79
CA ASN A 142 19.84 -38.33 32.51
C ASN A 142 20.25 -38.25 31.02
N VAL A 143 20.97 -37.19 30.64
CA VAL A 143 21.28 -36.87 29.24
C VAL A 143 22.37 -37.75 28.61
N THR A 144 22.24 -37.96 27.30
CA THR A 144 23.25 -38.64 26.46
C THR A 144 24.46 -37.73 26.22
N ARG A 145 25.66 -38.32 26.12
CA ARG A 145 26.94 -37.60 25.94
C ARG A 145 27.77 -38.10 24.75
N ASP A 146 27.42 -39.24 24.17
CA ASP A 146 28.21 -39.97 23.17
C ASP A 146 27.95 -39.55 21.72
N GLY A 147 26.85 -38.82 21.47
CA GLY A 147 26.48 -38.30 20.16
C GLY A 147 24.98 -38.03 20.09
N LEU A 148 24.52 -37.39 19.00
CA LEU A 148 23.10 -37.14 18.84
C LEU A 148 22.34 -38.39 18.42
N ARG A 149 21.36 -38.77 19.23
CA ARG A 149 20.45 -39.89 19.02
C ARG A 149 19.11 -39.38 18.50
N VAL A 150 18.71 -39.78 17.30
CA VAL A 150 17.48 -39.30 16.65
C VAL A 150 16.60 -40.48 16.27
N VAL A 151 15.32 -40.40 16.64
CA VAL A 151 14.28 -41.32 16.18
C VAL A 151 13.43 -40.59 15.15
N TYR A 152 13.20 -41.19 14.00
CA TYR A 152 12.19 -40.69 13.08
C TYR A 152 11.27 -41.82 12.65
N ASP A 153 10.03 -41.45 12.38
CA ASP A 153 9.02 -42.36 11.88
C ASP A 153 9.10 -42.41 10.35
N ASP A 154 9.49 -43.56 9.80
CA ASP A 154 9.54 -43.70 8.35
C ASP A 154 8.16 -44.07 7.81
N LYS A 155 7.40 -43.05 7.40
CA LYS A 155 6.10 -43.24 6.75
C LYS A 155 6.24 -43.63 5.26
N ALA A 156 7.43 -43.51 4.68
CA ALA A 156 7.64 -43.64 3.23
C ALA A 156 7.42 -45.05 2.65
N HIS A 157 7.26 -46.08 3.50
CA HIS A 157 6.97 -47.44 3.04
C HIS A 157 5.50 -47.88 3.20
N ALA A 158 4.62 -47.00 3.71
CA ALA A 158 3.20 -47.35 3.86
C ALA A 158 2.37 -47.10 2.58
N SER A 159 2.88 -46.36 1.59
CA SER A 159 2.15 -46.02 0.35
C SER A 159 2.44 -46.94 -0.85
N ASP A 160 3.47 -47.78 -0.79
CA ASP A 160 4.00 -48.46 -1.98
C ASP A 160 3.63 -49.96 -2.08
N SER A 161 2.62 -50.42 -1.33
CA SER A 161 1.98 -51.72 -1.57
C SER A 161 0.54 -51.53 -2.05
N PRO A 162 0.28 -51.54 -3.36
CA PRO A 162 -1.07 -51.39 -3.93
C PRO A 162 -1.94 -52.65 -3.84
N THR A 163 -1.53 -53.68 -3.09
CA THR A 163 -2.19 -54.99 -3.15
C THR A 163 -2.42 -55.61 -1.77
N SER A 164 -3.49 -55.20 -1.11
CA SER A 164 -4.31 -56.14 -0.33
C SER A 164 -5.71 -55.56 -0.19
N ASN A 165 -6.60 -56.05 -1.05
CA ASN A 165 -8.03 -55.84 -0.92
C ASN A 165 -8.53 -56.37 0.43
N SER A 166 -9.47 -55.61 0.99
CA SER A 166 -10.61 -56.07 1.78
C SER A 166 -10.35 -57.13 2.86
N ASP A 167 -10.26 -56.67 4.10
CA ASP A 167 -11.19 -57.13 5.14
C ASP A 167 -11.43 -56.01 6.14
N GLY A 168 -12.70 -55.65 6.34
CA GLY A 168 -13.19 -54.53 7.15
C GLY A 168 -13.05 -54.72 8.66
N SER A 169 -11.88 -55.18 9.11
CA SER A 169 -11.49 -55.23 10.52
C SER A 169 -10.78 -53.91 10.86
N GLY A 170 -11.47 -53.04 11.60
CA GLY A 170 -11.06 -51.67 11.92
C GLY A 170 -9.88 -51.50 12.89
N ASP A 171 -8.82 -52.31 12.77
CA ASP A 171 -7.58 -52.15 13.55
C ASP A 171 -6.34 -52.01 12.65
N GLY A 172 -6.47 -51.17 11.61
CA GLY A 172 -5.42 -50.85 10.65
C GLY A 172 -4.31 -49.94 11.21
N ARG A 173 -3.79 -50.23 12.41
CA ARG A 173 -2.53 -49.63 12.90
C ARG A 173 -1.37 -50.24 12.11
N THR A 174 -1.15 -49.72 10.91
CA THR A 174 0.09 -49.99 10.17
C THR A 174 1.25 -49.57 11.05
N ALA A 175 1.97 -50.54 11.61
CA ALA A 175 2.99 -50.31 12.62
C ALA A 175 4.05 -49.36 12.04
N THR A 176 4.02 -48.11 12.50
CA THR A 176 4.98 -47.11 12.05
C THR A 176 6.35 -47.54 12.57
N ARG A 177 7.26 -47.92 11.68
CA ARG A 177 8.59 -48.35 12.08
C ARG A 177 9.40 -47.14 12.50
N SER A 178 9.59 -46.98 13.81
CA SER A 178 10.51 -45.99 14.36
C SER A 178 11.94 -46.51 14.26
N VAL A 179 12.83 -45.74 13.63
CA VAL A 179 14.24 -46.09 13.47
C VAL A 179 15.09 -45.15 14.30
N LEU A 180 15.92 -45.68 15.19
CA LEU A 180 16.91 -44.93 15.96
C LEU A 180 18.24 -44.88 15.20
N LYS A 181 18.70 -43.67 14.90
CA LYS A 181 20.03 -43.41 14.32
C LYS A 181 20.90 -42.58 15.27
N ILE A 182 22.21 -42.86 15.27
CA ILE A 182 23.22 -42.02 15.92
C ILE A 182 24.01 -41.24 14.87
N VAL A 183 24.10 -39.93 15.06
CA VAL A 183 24.95 -39.03 14.28
C VAL A 183 26.29 -38.87 15.01
N ARG A 184 27.29 -39.71 14.67
CA ARG A 184 28.56 -39.86 15.42
C ARG A 184 29.41 -38.58 15.50
N ASP A 185 29.43 -37.80 14.43
CA ASP A 185 30.19 -36.54 14.37
C ASP A 185 29.29 -35.33 14.63
N ALA A 186 28.36 -35.41 15.58
CA ALA A 186 27.53 -34.28 15.99
C ALA A 186 27.47 -34.14 17.50
N LEU A 187 27.35 -32.89 17.96
CA LEU A 187 27.06 -32.61 19.37
C LEU A 187 25.73 -33.29 19.77
N PRO A 188 25.57 -33.75 21.03
CA PRO A 188 24.35 -34.39 21.52
C PRO A 188 23.17 -33.40 21.71
N VAL A 189 23.13 -32.32 20.93
CA VAL A 189 22.14 -31.26 20.97
C VAL A 189 21.44 -31.19 19.62
N LEU A 190 20.13 -31.43 19.61
CA LEU A 190 19.28 -31.21 18.45
C LEU A 190 18.76 -29.78 18.47
N VAL A 191 18.94 -29.05 17.37
CA VAL A 191 18.41 -27.69 17.22
C VAL A 191 17.11 -27.71 16.42
N LEU A 192 16.06 -27.13 17.01
CA LEU A 192 14.69 -27.11 16.51
C LEU A 192 14.24 -25.66 16.32
N PRO A 193 14.40 -25.06 15.14
CA PRO A 193 13.88 -23.73 14.85
C PRO A 193 12.36 -23.66 15.03
N PHE A 194 11.87 -22.53 15.56
CA PHE A 194 10.43 -22.31 15.77
C PHE A 194 9.61 -22.18 14.49
N SER A 195 10.24 -21.78 13.39
CA SER A 195 9.59 -21.69 12.09
C SER A 195 10.64 -21.88 11.00
N ASP A 196 10.18 -22.02 9.76
CA ASP A 196 11.04 -22.09 8.60
C ASP A 196 11.94 -20.84 8.53
N ASN A 197 13.26 -21.03 8.42
CA ASN A 197 14.28 -19.96 8.41
C ASN A 197 14.36 -19.08 9.68
N SER A 198 13.82 -19.53 10.82
CA SER A 198 13.94 -18.81 12.09
C SER A 198 15.34 -18.89 12.68
N ARG A 199 15.92 -17.76 13.10
CA ARG A 199 17.15 -17.76 13.91
C ARG A 199 16.93 -18.28 15.32
N TYR A 200 15.71 -18.14 15.83
CA TYR A 200 15.31 -18.57 17.16
C TYR A 200 14.95 -20.04 17.16
N SER A 201 15.52 -20.78 18.11
CA SER A 201 15.36 -22.22 18.21
C SER A 201 15.08 -22.67 19.65
N ARG A 202 14.52 -23.87 19.78
CA ARG A 202 14.65 -24.66 21.01
C ARG A 202 15.70 -25.75 20.79
N TYR A 203 16.20 -26.25 21.89
CA TYR A 203 17.26 -27.24 21.89
C TYR A 203 16.77 -28.45 22.68
N ALA A 204 17.00 -29.63 22.13
CA ALA A 204 16.62 -30.90 22.75
C ALA A 204 17.86 -31.77 22.89
N ILE A 205 18.08 -32.28 24.11
CA ILE A 205 19.16 -33.21 24.41
C ILE A 205 18.51 -34.54 24.82
N PRO A 206 18.69 -35.63 24.05
CA PRO A 206 18.10 -36.93 24.35
C PRO A 206 18.59 -37.46 25.71
N GLY A 207 17.69 -38.03 26.50
CA GLY A 207 18.02 -38.75 27.73
C GLY A 207 18.15 -40.25 27.53
N TRP A 208 18.88 -40.93 28.41
CA TRP A 208 19.01 -42.40 28.41
C TRP A 208 17.72 -43.14 28.78
N ASP A 209 16.76 -42.44 29.38
CA ASP A 209 15.60 -43.00 30.05
C ASP A 209 14.26 -42.67 29.38
N GLY A 210 14.28 -42.14 28.15
CA GLY A 210 13.06 -41.77 27.43
C GLY A 210 12.71 -40.29 27.49
N SER A 211 13.19 -39.57 28.50
CA SER A 211 12.97 -38.12 28.59
C SER A 211 13.96 -37.36 27.71
N ALA A 212 13.82 -36.03 27.65
CA ALA A 212 14.78 -35.16 26.98
C ALA A 212 14.89 -33.83 27.71
N CYS A 213 16.10 -33.30 27.83
CA CYS A 213 16.29 -31.96 28.38
C CYS A 213 15.93 -30.94 27.29
N MET A 214 14.84 -30.21 27.50
CA MET A 214 14.37 -29.14 26.60
C MET A 214 14.84 -27.80 27.14
N VAL A 215 15.62 -27.06 26.34
CA VAL A 215 16.27 -25.83 26.81
C VAL A 215 16.19 -24.70 25.78
N ARG A 216 16.32 -23.46 26.27
CA ARG A 216 16.56 -22.25 25.47
C ARG A 216 17.98 -21.79 25.71
N LEU A 217 18.65 -21.47 24.61
CA LEU A 217 19.96 -20.85 24.61
C LEU A 217 19.76 -19.47 23.97
N ASN A 218 19.87 -18.39 24.73
CA ASN A 218 19.62 -17.02 24.26
C ASN A 218 20.89 -16.16 24.29
N ASP A 219 20.77 -14.91 23.84
CA ASP A 219 21.86 -13.92 23.82
C ASP A 219 22.98 -14.34 22.85
N GLY A 220 24.19 -14.62 23.34
CA GLY A 220 25.36 -14.97 22.52
C GLY A 220 25.22 -16.25 21.69
N TYR A 221 24.19 -17.07 21.93
CA TYR A 221 23.86 -18.21 21.07
C TYR A 221 23.07 -17.80 19.81
N GLU A 222 22.31 -16.71 19.86
CA GLU A 222 21.40 -16.27 18.80
C GLU A 222 21.92 -15.02 18.07
N THR A 223 22.73 -14.21 18.75
CA THR A 223 23.26 -12.93 18.22
C THR A 223 24.78 -12.88 18.35
N ASP A 224 25.44 -12.82 17.21
CA ASP A 224 26.90 -12.68 17.12
C ASP A 224 27.38 -11.42 17.86
N GLY A 225 28.43 -11.57 18.66
CA GLY A 225 29.08 -10.47 19.38
C GLY A 225 28.52 -10.17 20.77
N LEU A 226 27.43 -10.80 21.21
CA LEU A 226 27.01 -10.73 22.61
C LEU A 226 27.83 -11.69 23.47
N ALA A 227 28.46 -11.16 24.51
CA ALA A 227 29.29 -11.95 25.42
C ALA A 227 28.47 -12.80 26.40
N ALA A 228 27.25 -12.37 26.76
CA ALA A 228 26.40 -13.11 27.67
C ALA A 228 25.84 -14.36 26.96
N MET A 229 25.99 -15.53 27.56
CA MET A 229 25.39 -16.78 27.09
C MET A 229 24.44 -17.28 28.17
N THR A 230 23.13 -17.23 27.91
CA THR A 230 22.12 -17.65 28.89
C THR A 230 21.43 -18.94 28.48
N MET A 231 21.33 -19.87 29.44
CA MET A 231 20.61 -21.12 29.28
C MET A 231 19.41 -21.13 30.22
N ARG A 232 18.25 -21.55 29.70
CA ARG A 232 17.04 -21.79 30.48
C ARG A 232 16.52 -23.20 30.21
N GLY A 233 16.10 -23.88 31.26
CA GLY A 233 15.45 -25.18 31.19
C GLY A 233 14.47 -25.32 32.33
N LEU A 234 13.53 -26.26 32.19
CA LEU A 234 12.64 -26.63 33.28
C LEU A 234 13.21 -27.79 34.06
N ASN A 235 12.88 -27.87 35.35
CA ASN A 235 13.10 -29.09 36.11
C ASN A 235 12.27 -30.22 35.48
N ARG A 236 12.89 -31.39 35.32
CA ARG A 236 12.26 -32.57 34.76
C ARG A 236 10.93 -32.91 35.43
N SER A 237 10.90 -33.01 36.76
CA SER A 237 9.70 -33.42 37.49
C SER A 237 8.52 -32.48 37.22
N VAL A 238 8.78 -31.18 37.14
CA VAL A 238 7.79 -30.15 36.83
C VAL A 238 7.30 -30.28 35.39
N ARG A 239 8.20 -30.42 34.40
CA ARG A 239 7.82 -30.60 32.99
C ARG A 239 6.93 -31.83 32.81
N GLU A 240 7.34 -32.95 33.39
CA GLU A 240 6.64 -34.22 33.23
C GLU A 240 5.26 -34.21 33.89
N LEU A 241 5.17 -33.70 35.13
CA LEU A 241 3.90 -33.54 35.85
C LEU A 241 2.95 -32.59 35.12
N ARG A 242 3.42 -31.39 34.76
CA ARG A 242 2.58 -30.37 34.09
C ARG A 242 2.12 -30.82 32.73
N THR A 243 2.92 -31.58 31.97
CA THR A 243 2.49 -32.14 30.68
C THR A 243 1.29 -33.06 30.86
N ALA A 244 1.36 -33.98 31.83
CA ALA A 244 0.28 -34.92 32.11
C ALA A 244 -1.00 -34.22 32.61
N GLU A 245 -0.85 -33.23 33.50
CA GLU A 245 -1.94 -32.41 34.02
C GLU A 245 -2.64 -31.61 32.92
N LEU A 246 -1.88 -30.87 32.10
CA LEU A 246 -2.43 -30.00 31.06
C LEU A 246 -3.11 -30.78 29.93
N LEU A 247 -2.64 -31.99 29.64
CA LEU A 247 -3.31 -32.90 28.71
C LEU A 247 -4.56 -33.57 29.30
N GLY A 248 -4.73 -33.56 30.63
CA GLY A 248 -5.75 -34.35 31.32
C GLY A 248 -5.56 -35.86 31.15
N ARG A 249 -4.30 -36.30 30.98
CA ARG A 249 -3.94 -37.67 30.60
C ARG A 249 -2.83 -38.21 31.51
N PRO A 250 -3.12 -38.55 32.78
CA PRO A 250 -2.12 -39.06 33.70
C PRO A 250 -1.67 -40.49 33.35
N GLY A 251 -0.47 -40.86 33.83
CA GLY A 251 0.02 -42.24 33.79
C GLY A 251 0.56 -42.72 32.44
N GLY A 252 0.83 -41.81 31.50
CA GLY A 252 1.67 -42.06 30.33
C GLY A 252 3.17 -42.13 30.67
N VAL A 253 3.98 -42.46 29.66
CA VAL A 253 5.41 -42.72 29.79
C VAL A 253 6.20 -41.84 28.82
N TRP A 254 7.36 -41.35 29.24
CA TRP A 254 8.26 -40.61 28.36
C TRP A 254 9.08 -41.57 27.51
N ARG A 255 9.03 -41.41 26.19
CA ARG A 255 9.83 -42.16 25.23
C ARG A 255 10.34 -41.24 24.14
N ASN A 256 11.64 -41.32 23.86
CA ASN A 256 12.29 -40.55 22.82
C ASN A 256 12.03 -39.03 22.90
N GLY A 257 11.96 -38.47 24.11
CA GLY A 257 11.68 -37.05 24.39
C GLY A 257 10.20 -36.63 24.29
N TRP A 258 9.29 -37.57 24.00
CA TRP A 258 7.86 -37.35 23.84
C TRP A 258 7.09 -38.06 24.96
N TYR A 259 5.91 -37.52 25.30
CA TYR A 259 4.99 -38.15 26.23
C TYR A 259 4.05 -39.09 25.49
N GLU A 260 4.06 -40.38 25.82
CA GLU A 260 3.17 -41.39 25.24
C GLU A 260 2.08 -41.74 26.26
N ASP A 261 0.84 -41.37 25.97
CA ASP A 261 -0.30 -41.63 26.86
C ASP A 261 -0.77 -43.09 26.77
N ARG A 262 -1.65 -43.51 27.69
CA ARG A 262 -2.19 -44.88 27.73
C ARG A 262 -3.12 -45.22 26.55
N ALA A 263 -3.62 -44.21 25.83
CA ALA A 263 -4.42 -44.39 24.62
C ALA A 263 -3.53 -44.54 23.35
N GLY A 264 -2.21 -44.44 23.49
CA GLY A 264 -1.24 -44.48 22.40
C GLY A 264 -1.05 -43.14 21.69
N GLY A 265 -1.58 -42.04 22.24
CA GLY A 265 -1.31 -40.68 21.80
C GLY A 265 0.13 -40.29 22.12
N ARG A 266 0.81 -39.67 21.15
CA ARG A 266 2.21 -39.24 21.29
C ARG A 266 2.27 -37.73 21.26
N TRP A 267 2.79 -37.14 22.33
CA TRP A 267 2.72 -35.71 22.56
C TRP A 267 4.13 -35.15 22.71
N PHE A 268 4.52 -34.29 21.76
CA PHE A 268 5.66 -33.42 21.96
C PHE A 268 5.29 -32.36 23.00
N SER A 269 6.19 -32.06 23.92
CA SER A 269 5.96 -31.10 25.01
C SER A 269 7.14 -30.15 25.17
N ASP A 270 6.87 -28.87 24.99
CA ASP A 270 7.73 -27.72 25.25
C ASP A 270 6.95 -26.75 26.12
N VAL A 271 7.08 -26.96 27.43
CA VAL A 271 6.54 -26.08 28.46
C VAL A 271 7.69 -25.16 28.85
N MET A 272 7.56 -23.84 28.68
CA MET A 272 8.49 -22.88 29.26
C MET A 272 7.77 -21.61 29.69
N SER A 273 7.86 -21.30 30.98
CA SER A 273 7.51 -19.98 31.50
C SER A 273 8.71 -19.06 31.31
N THR A 274 8.54 -17.91 30.66
CA THR A 274 9.54 -16.84 30.75
C THR A 274 9.03 -15.74 31.66
N GLU A 275 9.63 -15.65 32.85
CA GLU A 275 9.78 -14.37 33.56
C GLU A 275 10.95 -13.58 32.93
N PRO A 276 10.97 -12.25 33.10
CA PRO A 276 11.65 -11.33 32.19
C PRO A 276 13.17 -11.50 32.19
N THR A 277 13.78 -11.54 31.01
CA THR A 277 15.09 -10.91 30.84
C THR A 277 14.88 -9.44 30.49
N LEU A 278 15.74 -8.57 31.02
CA LEU A 278 15.75 -7.12 30.76
C LEU A 278 15.96 -6.75 29.28
N MET A 279 16.37 -7.70 28.45
CA MET A 279 16.72 -7.52 27.04
C MET A 279 15.68 -8.21 26.16
N GLY A 280 14.52 -7.57 25.97
CA GLY A 280 13.61 -7.96 24.89
C GLY A 280 14.30 -7.70 23.55
N ILE A 281 14.29 -8.69 22.67
CA ILE A 281 14.87 -8.66 21.33
C ILE A 281 14.44 -7.37 20.61
N ALA A 282 15.36 -6.47 20.29
CA ALA A 282 15.08 -5.35 19.41
C ALA A 282 15.13 -5.84 17.95
N MET A 283 13.99 -6.24 17.37
CA MET A 283 13.87 -6.23 15.91
C MET A 283 13.76 -4.77 15.49
N ARG A 284 14.69 -4.30 14.65
CA ARG A 284 14.83 -2.93 14.17
C ARG A 284 14.63 -2.93 12.67
N GLU A 285 13.49 -2.51 12.15
CA GLU A 285 13.21 -2.82 10.73
C GLU A 285 12.20 -1.87 10.05
N PHE A 286 12.72 -1.04 9.11
CA PHE A 286 12.16 -0.20 8.03
C PHE A 286 12.80 1.22 7.99
N ASP A 287 13.52 1.61 6.94
CA ASP A 287 14.25 2.92 6.86
C ASP A 287 13.39 4.20 6.69
N MET A 288 12.11 4.16 7.01
CA MET A 288 11.36 5.38 7.37
C MET A 288 10.68 5.28 8.75
N ILE A 289 10.87 4.13 9.40
CA ILE A 289 10.26 3.66 10.63
C ILE A 289 11.23 2.71 11.34
N ALA A 290 12.09 3.20 12.24
CA ALA A 290 12.75 2.26 13.15
C ALA A 290 11.67 1.71 14.09
N VAL A 291 11.11 0.54 13.73
CA VAL A 291 10.24 -0.26 14.60
C VAL A 291 11.17 -0.94 15.59
N VAL A 292 11.10 -0.64 16.89
CA VAL A 292 11.76 -1.47 17.90
C VAL A 292 10.69 -2.32 18.58
N THR A 293 10.65 -3.62 18.30
CA THR A 293 9.66 -4.52 18.92
C THR A 293 10.24 -5.21 20.15
N VAL A 294 10.15 -4.61 21.34
CA VAL A 294 10.57 -5.25 22.60
C VAL A 294 9.47 -6.17 23.09
N ILE A 295 9.69 -7.49 23.07
CA ILE A 295 8.77 -8.45 23.67
C ILE A 295 9.15 -8.63 25.15
N ARG A 296 8.29 -8.19 26.08
CA ARG A 296 8.58 -8.13 27.53
C ARG A 296 8.16 -9.37 28.32
N LYS A 297 7.22 -10.17 27.80
CA LYS A 297 6.75 -11.41 28.44
C LYS A 297 6.54 -12.47 27.37
N ARG A 298 6.90 -13.73 27.62
CA ARG A 298 6.54 -14.88 26.76
C ARG A 298 6.23 -16.09 27.64
N THR A 299 4.97 -16.35 27.92
CA THR A 299 4.61 -17.71 28.36
C THR A 299 4.45 -18.54 27.10
N ASN A 300 5.34 -19.50 26.88
CA ASN A 300 5.26 -20.41 25.73
C ASN A 300 4.90 -21.80 26.25
N LEU A 301 3.68 -22.22 25.98
CA LEU A 301 3.19 -23.57 26.23
C LEU A 301 2.86 -24.20 24.88
N ALA A 302 3.58 -25.25 24.51
CA ALA A 302 3.31 -26.03 23.31
C ALA A 302 3.37 -27.52 23.65
N ILE A 303 2.19 -28.13 23.79
CA ILE A 303 2.04 -29.59 23.90
C ILE A 303 1.15 -30.03 22.76
N MET A 304 1.65 -30.84 21.83
CA MET A 304 0.88 -31.23 20.64
C MET A 304 1.25 -32.63 20.15
N ASN A 305 0.28 -33.28 19.51
CA ASN A 305 0.48 -34.56 18.84
C ASN A 305 0.85 -34.38 17.35
N ASP A 306 0.99 -35.49 16.64
CA ASP A 306 1.30 -35.53 15.20
C ASP A 306 0.14 -35.02 14.29
N THR A 307 -1.07 -34.87 14.84
CA THR A 307 -2.22 -34.28 14.15
C THR A 307 -2.44 -32.81 14.50
N LEU A 308 -1.46 -32.14 15.12
CA LEU A 308 -1.54 -30.75 15.59
C LEU A 308 -2.69 -30.50 16.58
N PHE A 309 -3.11 -31.53 17.31
CA PHE A 309 -4.08 -31.41 18.39
C PHE A 309 -3.33 -31.33 19.71
N GLY A 310 -3.70 -30.41 20.60
CA GLY A 310 -2.96 -30.21 21.84
C GLY A 310 -3.25 -28.91 22.58
N VAL A 311 -2.42 -28.60 23.57
CA VAL A 311 -2.48 -27.36 24.34
C VAL A 311 -1.40 -26.42 23.82
N PHE A 312 -1.81 -25.35 23.15
CA PHE A 312 -0.94 -24.30 22.68
C PHE A 312 -1.39 -22.95 23.23
N ALA A 313 -0.50 -22.28 23.95
CA ALA A 313 -0.72 -20.94 24.46
C ALA A 313 0.60 -20.18 24.41
N VAL A 314 0.64 -19.12 23.61
CA VAL A 314 1.72 -18.13 23.63
C VAL A 314 1.11 -16.81 24.08
N SER A 315 1.56 -16.29 25.22
CA SER A 315 1.15 -14.97 25.69
C SER A 315 2.37 -14.09 25.83
N GLY A 316 2.35 -12.93 25.20
CA GLY A 316 3.42 -11.96 25.35
C GLY A 316 3.01 -10.53 25.11
N GLU A 317 3.75 -9.62 25.73
CA GLU A 317 3.59 -8.19 25.52
C GLU A 317 4.62 -7.76 24.48
N ALA A 318 4.18 -7.44 23.26
CA ALA A 318 5.03 -6.89 22.21
C ALA A 318 4.89 -5.37 22.22
N ARG A 319 5.96 -4.67 22.57
CA ARG A 319 6.03 -3.21 22.45
C ARG A 319 6.73 -2.87 21.15
N ALA A 320 5.98 -2.49 20.12
CA ALA A 320 6.53 -1.93 18.89
C ALA A 320 6.62 -0.41 19.03
N GLU A 321 7.81 0.16 18.89
CA GLU A 321 8.00 1.61 18.78
C GLU A 321 8.22 1.99 17.33
N ILE A 322 7.26 2.66 16.71
CA ILE A 322 7.28 3.09 15.32
C ILE A 322 7.75 4.54 15.30
N SER A 323 8.90 4.82 14.66
CA SER A 323 9.48 6.17 14.62
C SER A 323 9.51 6.77 13.22
N SER A 324 8.68 7.77 12.94
CA SER A 324 8.62 8.40 11.63
C SER A 324 9.80 9.35 11.41
N VAL A 325 10.61 9.12 10.37
CA VAL A 325 11.64 10.09 9.93
C VAL A 325 11.01 11.02 8.90
N TYR A 326 10.92 12.31 9.27
CA TYR A 326 10.28 13.33 8.43
C TYR A 326 11.34 14.03 7.55
N ASP A 327 11.63 13.43 6.40
CA ASP A 327 12.61 13.98 5.47
C ASP A 327 12.08 15.19 4.68
N LEU A 328 13.01 15.96 4.09
CA LEU A 328 12.68 17.11 3.24
C LEU A 328 11.74 16.73 2.09
N GLU A 329 11.87 15.51 1.55
CA GLU A 329 11.00 14.98 0.50
C GLU A 329 9.56 14.84 0.97
N VAL A 330 9.35 14.38 2.21
CA VAL A 330 8.02 14.28 2.83
C VAL A 330 7.44 15.66 3.04
N VAL A 331 8.24 16.63 3.49
CA VAL A 331 7.81 18.02 3.64
C VAL A 331 7.38 18.61 2.29
N LEU A 332 8.18 18.43 1.24
CA LEU A 332 7.88 18.95 -0.09
C LEU A 332 6.60 18.32 -0.66
N ALA A 333 6.45 17.00 -0.54
CA ALA A 333 5.25 16.29 -0.93
C ALA A 333 4.02 16.86 -0.20
N ASN A 334 4.07 17.00 1.12
CA ASN A 334 2.94 17.47 1.92
C ASN A 334 2.56 18.91 1.64
N VAL A 335 3.55 19.80 1.47
CA VAL A 335 3.31 21.20 1.09
C VAL A 335 2.64 21.24 -0.28
N SER A 336 3.10 20.44 -1.25
CA SER A 336 2.50 20.39 -2.59
C SER A 336 1.05 19.90 -2.55
N LEU A 337 0.75 18.89 -1.73
CA LEU A 337 -0.59 18.33 -1.53
C LEU A 337 -1.50 19.32 -0.79
N GLY A 338 -0.99 20.00 0.22
CA GLY A 338 -1.71 21.05 0.95
C GLY A 338 -2.12 22.20 0.03
N VAL A 339 -1.18 22.69 -0.80
CA VAL A 339 -1.48 23.72 -1.82
C VAL A 339 -2.52 23.21 -2.82
N LEU A 340 -2.44 21.95 -3.25
CA LEU A 340 -3.43 21.34 -4.14
C LEU A 340 -4.82 21.28 -3.49
N LEU A 341 -4.91 20.90 -2.21
CA LEU A 341 -6.16 20.82 -1.47
C LEU A 341 -6.81 22.19 -1.26
N VAL A 342 -6.02 23.21 -0.94
CA VAL A 342 -6.50 24.59 -0.85
C VAL A 342 -7.06 25.05 -2.19
N ARG A 343 -6.34 24.78 -3.29
CA ARG A 343 -6.83 25.11 -4.64
C ARG A 343 -8.13 24.40 -4.98
N TRP A 344 -8.27 23.13 -4.59
CA TRP A 344 -9.51 22.39 -4.78
C TRP A 344 -10.66 23.03 -4.00
N ALA A 345 -10.46 23.37 -2.72
CA ALA A 345 -11.45 24.02 -1.87
C ALA A 345 -11.91 25.38 -2.44
N VAL A 346 -10.96 26.21 -2.90
CA VAL A 346 -11.24 27.50 -3.53
C VAL A 346 -12.10 27.32 -4.78
N ALA A 347 -11.75 26.37 -5.65
CA ALA A 347 -12.54 26.06 -6.85
C ALA A 347 -13.97 25.61 -6.50
N MET A 348 -14.13 24.72 -5.51
CA MET A 348 -15.45 24.28 -5.05
C MET A 348 -16.28 25.41 -4.44
N ALA A 349 -15.67 26.25 -3.61
CA ALA A 349 -16.34 27.40 -2.98
C ALA A 349 -16.79 28.45 -4.02
N ALA A 350 -15.97 28.71 -5.03
CA ALA A 350 -16.33 29.60 -6.13
C ALA A 350 -17.49 29.04 -6.97
N LEU A 351 -17.48 27.74 -7.29
CA LEU A 351 -18.59 27.10 -7.98
C LEU A 351 -19.88 27.10 -7.13
N ALA A 352 -19.77 26.86 -5.82
CA ALA A 352 -20.91 26.88 -4.90
C ALA A 352 -21.51 28.28 -4.74
N SER A 353 -20.69 29.31 -4.54
CA SER A 353 -21.14 30.71 -4.43
C SER A 353 -21.80 31.20 -5.73
N SER A 354 -21.24 30.83 -6.89
CA SER A 354 -21.84 31.14 -8.19
C SER A 354 -23.23 30.52 -8.37
N ARG A 355 -23.51 29.38 -7.71
CA ARG A 355 -24.82 28.73 -7.71
C ARG A 355 -25.79 29.44 -6.80
N LEU A 356 -25.38 29.77 -5.57
CA LEU A 356 -26.25 30.47 -4.60
C LEU A 356 -26.78 31.78 -5.20
N ALA A 357 -25.90 32.57 -5.82
CA ALA A 357 -26.27 33.80 -6.51
C ALA A 357 -27.19 33.59 -7.74
N ARG A 358 -27.30 32.36 -8.27
CA ARG A 358 -28.15 32.01 -9.42
C ARG A 358 -29.48 31.42 -9.01
N THR A 359 -29.55 30.71 -7.90
CA THR A 359 -30.81 30.26 -7.31
C THR A 359 -31.71 31.47 -7.01
N GLU A 360 -31.12 32.59 -6.57
CA GLU A 360 -31.84 33.86 -6.42
C GLU A 360 -32.42 34.42 -7.74
N ARG A 361 -31.88 34.02 -8.90
CA ARG A 361 -32.31 34.50 -10.24
C ARG A 361 -33.19 33.51 -11.01
N GLY A 362 -33.63 32.42 -10.38
CA GLY A 362 -34.55 31.45 -10.99
C GLY A 362 -33.97 30.58 -12.12
N CYS A 363 -32.65 30.59 -12.35
CA CYS A 363 -32.02 29.73 -13.37
C CYS A 363 -31.70 28.33 -12.80
N GLU A 364 -32.62 27.38 -12.99
CA GLU A 364 -32.40 25.98 -12.63
C GLU A 364 -31.64 25.23 -13.74
N ARG A 365 -30.32 25.05 -13.58
CA ARG A 365 -29.54 24.08 -14.37
C ARG A 365 -28.79 23.11 -13.47
N GLU A 366 -28.55 21.91 -13.99
CA GLU A 366 -27.84 20.84 -13.31
C GLU A 366 -26.44 21.29 -12.86
N PHE A 367 -26.07 20.89 -11.64
CA PHE A 367 -24.78 21.26 -11.06
C PHE A 367 -23.70 20.35 -11.64
N PRO A 368 -22.69 20.89 -12.33
CA PRO A 368 -21.58 20.08 -12.79
C PRO A 368 -20.77 19.57 -11.59
N SER A 369 -20.33 18.32 -11.65
CA SER A 369 -19.59 17.63 -10.58
C SER A 369 -18.28 18.35 -10.23
N ALA A 370 -18.18 18.99 -9.06
CA ALA A 370 -16.98 19.73 -8.65
C ALA A 370 -15.85 18.85 -8.06
N GLY A 371 -15.53 17.75 -8.74
CA GLY A 371 -14.51 16.80 -8.29
C GLY A 371 -13.07 17.27 -8.55
N ILE A 372 -12.12 16.39 -8.22
CA ILE A 372 -10.68 16.69 -8.33
C ILE A 372 -10.22 16.93 -9.77
N GLY A 373 -11.00 16.49 -10.76
CA GLY A 373 -10.76 16.75 -12.18
C GLY A 373 -10.76 18.24 -12.54
N LEU A 374 -11.31 19.11 -11.69
CA LEU A 374 -11.17 20.57 -11.80
C LEU A 374 -9.70 21.02 -11.81
N LEU A 375 -8.83 20.28 -11.14
CA LEU A 375 -7.41 20.59 -11.01
C LEU A 375 -6.57 19.95 -12.11
N ALA A 376 -7.17 19.20 -13.03
CA ALA A 376 -6.48 18.48 -14.11
C ALA A 376 -5.59 19.39 -14.98
N CYS A 377 -5.90 20.69 -15.09
CA CYS A 377 -5.07 21.66 -15.81
C CYS A 377 -4.22 22.58 -14.93
N ALA A 378 -4.33 22.48 -13.61
CA ALA A 378 -3.45 23.22 -12.71
C ALA A 378 -2.02 22.68 -12.86
N ARG A 379 -1.03 23.60 -12.97
CA ARG A 379 0.39 23.23 -13.11
C ARG A 379 0.84 22.26 -12.01
N GLY A 380 0.41 22.48 -10.76
CA GLY A 380 0.76 21.60 -9.64
C GLY A 380 0.29 20.15 -9.82
N PHE A 381 -0.83 19.93 -10.50
CA PHE A 381 -1.34 18.58 -10.74
C PHE A 381 -0.52 17.81 -11.79
N HIS A 382 0.13 18.49 -12.75
CA HIS A 382 1.03 17.86 -13.72
C HIS A 382 2.36 17.43 -13.13
N TRP A 383 2.90 18.23 -12.21
CA TRP A 383 4.18 17.96 -11.57
C TRP A 383 4.06 16.97 -10.42
N LEU A 384 2.84 16.65 -9.99
CA LEU A 384 2.58 15.76 -8.88
C LEU A 384 3.28 14.38 -9.00
N PRO A 385 3.34 13.71 -10.16
CA PRO A 385 4.01 12.42 -10.25
C PRO A 385 5.51 12.52 -9.99
N ILE A 386 6.12 13.65 -10.33
CA ILE A 386 7.53 13.92 -10.09
C ILE A 386 7.76 14.25 -8.62
N VAL A 387 6.87 15.06 -8.01
CA VAL A 387 6.94 15.41 -6.58
C VAL A 387 6.71 14.21 -5.67
N LEU A 388 5.84 13.27 -6.07
CA LEU A 388 5.55 12.05 -5.31
C LEU A 388 6.50 10.89 -5.63
N LEU A 389 7.33 11.00 -6.67
CA LEU A 389 8.26 9.96 -7.11
C LEU A 389 9.20 9.46 -6.00
N PRO A 390 9.79 10.32 -5.15
CA PRO A 390 10.69 9.84 -4.09
C PRO A 390 9.99 8.91 -3.09
N ARG A 391 8.68 9.07 -2.91
CA ARG A 391 7.84 8.25 -2.01
C ARG A 391 7.21 7.04 -2.68
N LEU A 392 7.48 6.81 -3.97
CA LEU A 392 6.88 5.71 -4.74
C LEU A 392 7.11 4.35 -4.07
N LYS A 393 8.31 4.11 -3.54
CA LYS A 393 8.65 2.89 -2.81
C LYS A 393 7.67 2.62 -1.66
N THR A 394 7.37 3.64 -0.88
CA THR A 394 6.42 3.57 0.25
C THR A 394 5.00 3.38 -0.23
N HIS A 395 4.57 4.10 -1.29
CA HIS A 395 3.23 3.95 -1.85
C HIS A 395 2.97 2.55 -2.38
N LEU A 396 3.98 1.94 -3.01
CA LEU A 396 3.95 0.56 -3.48
C LEU A 396 3.89 -0.44 -2.33
N ALA A 397 4.63 -0.21 -1.24
CA ALA A 397 4.54 -1.03 -0.04
C ALA A 397 3.15 -0.93 0.62
N VAL A 398 2.63 0.29 0.80
CA VAL A 398 1.27 0.52 1.31
C VAL A 398 0.25 -0.19 0.42
N PHE A 399 0.33 -0.03 -0.89
CA PHE A 399 -0.54 -0.73 -1.85
C PHE A 399 -0.54 -2.25 -1.65
N ALA A 400 0.65 -2.84 -1.60
CA ALA A 400 0.82 -4.27 -1.41
C ALA A 400 0.26 -4.74 -0.06
N SER A 401 0.39 -3.94 1.00
CA SER A 401 -0.02 -4.34 2.36
C SER A 401 -1.48 -4.06 2.72
N ILE A 402 -2.25 -3.29 1.93
CA ILE A 402 -3.68 -3.01 2.20
C ILE A 402 -4.49 -4.32 2.33
N GLY A 403 -5.38 -4.43 3.30
CA GLY A 403 -6.24 -5.62 3.45
C GLY A 403 -5.54 -6.89 3.94
N CYS A 404 -4.21 -6.87 4.11
CA CYS A 404 -3.45 -7.97 4.68
C CYS A 404 -3.29 -7.79 6.19
N VAL A 405 -3.31 -8.90 6.93
CA VAL A 405 -2.95 -8.95 8.35
C VAL A 405 -1.63 -9.69 8.46
N PHE A 406 -0.54 -8.96 8.61
CA PHE A 406 0.78 -9.57 8.68
C PHE A 406 1.17 -9.99 10.09
N GLU A 407 1.98 -11.03 10.17
CA GLU A 407 2.84 -11.34 11.30
C GLU A 407 4.28 -10.92 11.00
N GLY A 408 5.07 -10.67 12.04
CA GLY A 408 6.48 -10.28 11.92
C GLY A 408 6.67 -8.80 11.58
N SER A 409 7.72 -8.48 10.82
CA SER A 409 8.17 -7.10 10.59
C SER A 409 7.14 -6.23 9.85
N GLN A 410 6.40 -6.80 8.89
CA GLN A 410 5.36 -6.09 8.14
C GLN A 410 4.10 -5.75 8.97
N ALA A 411 3.92 -6.37 10.13
CA ALA A 411 2.79 -6.07 11.01
C ALA A 411 2.78 -4.60 11.41
N ALA A 412 3.95 -4.06 11.78
CA ALA A 412 4.10 -2.67 12.19
C ALA A 412 3.70 -1.68 11.08
N LEU A 413 4.06 -1.96 9.83
CA LEU A 413 3.64 -1.16 8.68
C LEU A 413 2.10 -1.10 8.58
N THR A 414 1.43 -2.25 8.65
CA THR A 414 -0.05 -2.29 8.59
C THR A 414 -0.74 -1.73 9.84
N GLN A 415 -0.05 -1.58 10.97
CA GLN A 415 -0.62 -0.95 12.15
C GLN A 415 -0.40 0.57 12.18
N ALA A 416 0.58 1.07 11.44
CA ALA A 416 0.87 2.50 11.30
C ALA A 416 -0.19 3.21 10.43
N TRP A 417 -1.37 3.46 11.00
CA TRP A 417 -2.48 4.12 10.31
C TRP A 417 -2.10 5.49 9.71
N TYR A 418 -1.22 6.23 10.39
CA TYR A 418 -0.70 7.53 9.96
C TYR A 418 0.30 7.43 8.80
N LEU A 419 0.71 6.23 8.41
CA LEU A 419 1.46 5.97 7.18
C LEU A 419 0.55 5.36 6.10
N MET A 420 -0.28 4.39 6.49
CA MET A 420 -1.16 3.65 5.58
C MET A 420 -2.19 4.56 4.91
N TYR A 421 -3.03 5.29 5.65
CA TYR A 421 -4.10 6.08 5.03
C TYR A 421 -3.60 7.24 4.15
N PRO A 422 -2.60 8.03 4.58
CA PRO A 422 -2.06 9.02 3.69
C PRO A 422 -1.34 8.41 2.49
N GLY A 423 -0.63 7.30 2.67
CA GLY A 423 0.02 6.56 1.57
C GLY A 423 -1.00 6.06 0.54
N ILE A 424 -2.19 5.60 0.98
CA ILE A 424 -3.32 5.26 0.12
C ILE A 424 -3.79 6.50 -0.65
N ALA A 425 -4.00 7.62 0.04
CA ALA A 425 -4.46 8.87 -0.57
C ALA A 425 -3.48 9.40 -1.63
N GLU A 426 -2.18 9.40 -1.31
CA GLU A 426 -1.11 9.80 -2.23
C GLU A 426 -0.98 8.86 -3.43
N LEU A 427 -1.08 7.54 -3.22
CA LEU A 427 -1.05 6.56 -4.30
C LEU A 427 -2.21 6.78 -5.28
N VAL A 428 -3.44 6.93 -4.76
CA VAL A 428 -4.62 7.17 -5.61
C VAL A 428 -4.46 8.49 -6.37
N LEU A 429 -3.95 9.53 -5.71
CA LEU A 429 -3.71 10.82 -6.34
C LEU A 429 -2.60 10.77 -7.40
N LEU A 430 -1.51 10.04 -7.15
CA LEU A 430 -0.44 9.77 -8.11
C LEU A 430 -0.99 9.11 -9.37
N VAL A 431 -1.78 8.06 -9.20
CA VAL A 431 -2.40 7.32 -10.32
C VAL A 431 -3.33 8.22 -11.12
N PHE A 432 -4.15 9.03 -10.45
CA PHE A 432 -5.02 10.00 -11.12
C PHE A 432 -4.24 11.08 -11.87
N SER A 433 -3.12 11.56 -11.31
CA SER A 433 -2.25 12.50 -12.02
C SER A 433 -1.60 11.88 -13.26
N LEU A 434 -1.14 10.63 -13.19
CA LEU A 434 -0.62 9.89 -14.34
C LEU A 434 -1.70 9.66 -15.41
N LEU A 435 -2.92 9.30 -15.01
CA LEU A 435 -4.05 9.15 -15.92
C LEU A 435 -4.43 10.46 -16.59
N ASN A 436 -4.30 11.59 -15.90
CA ASN A 436 -4.49 12.91 -16.49
C ASN A 436 -3.41 13.24 -17.53
N LEU A 437 -2.14 12.96 -17.24
CA LEU A 437 -1.05 13.13 -18.22
C LEU A 437 -1.30 12.27 -19.46
N LEU A 438 -1.65 11.00 -19.26
CA LEU A 438 -1.99 10.09 -20.36
C LEU A 438 -3.20 10.58 -21.15
N ALA A 439 -4.25 11.07 -20.48
CA ALA A 439 -5.41 11.65 -21.13
C ALA A 439 -5.03 12.83 -22.03
N LYS A 440 -4.13 13.71 -21.57
CA LYS A 440 -3.65 14.84 -22.38
C LYS A 440 -2.83 14.40 -23.58
N LEU A 441 -1.95 13.42 -23.41
CA LEU A 441 -1.19 12.82 -24.51
C LEU A 441 -2.13 12.22 -25.57
N LEU A 442 -3.21 11.57 -25.12
CA LEU A 442 -4.23 10.98 -26.01
C LEU A 442 -5.28 11.99 -26.51
N ARG A 443 -5.18 13.28 -26.12
CA ARG A 443 -6.19 14.32 -26.39
C ARG A 443 -7.61 13.91 -25.95
N ARG A 444 -7.70 13.19 -24.84
CA ARG A 444 -8.93 12.72 -24.20
C ARG A 444 -9.18 13.44 -22.88
N ARG A 445 -10.43 13.35 -22.41
CA ARG A 445 -10.84 13.91 -21.12
C ARG A 445 -10.65 12.86 -20.03
N MET A 446 -10.02 13.25 -18.93
CA MET A 446 -9.84 12.38 -17.75
C MET A 446 -11.06 12.47 -16.84
N SER A 447 -11.78 11.36 -16.60
CA SER A 447 -12.89 11.32 -15.64
C SER A 447 -12.38 11.21 -14.20
N ASP A 448 -12.99 11.93 -13.28
CA ASP A 448 -12.73 11.87 -11.83
C ASP A 448 -13.81 11.11 -11.04
N ALA A 449 -14.81 10.55 -11.72
CA ALA A 449 -15.95 9.87 -11.09
C ALA A 449 -15.55 8.69 -10.18
N LEU A 450 -14.46 8.00 -10.51
CA LEU A 450 -13.98 6.83 -9.75
C LEU A 450 -12.92 7.18 -8.69
N PHE A 451 -12.55 8.46 -8.53
CA PHE A 451 -11.55 8.88 -7.54
C PHE A 451 -11.98 8.54 -6.11
N GLY A 452 -13.15 9.04 -5.70
CA GLY A 452 -13.68 8.81 -4.36
C GLY A 452 -13.97 7.32 -4.05
N PRO A 453 -14.65 6.58 -4.94
CA PRO A 453 -14.88 5.14 -4.74
C PRO A 453 -13.58 4.33 -4.61
N THR A 454 -12.56 4.63 -5.42
CA THR A 454 -11.25 3.95 -5.34
C THR A 454 -10.56 4.22 -4.01
N LEU A 455 -10.55 5.48 -3.57
CA LEU A 455 -9.99 5.87 -2.27
C LEU A 455 -10.72 5.15 -1.12
N LEU A 456 -12.05 5.20 -1.12
CA LEU A 456 -12.87 4.58 -0.09
C LEU A 456 -12.66 3.06 -0.05
N PHE A 457 -12.59 2.41 -1.20
CA PHE A 457 -12.33 0.96 -1.29
C PHE A 457 -11.03 0.59 -0.59
N TYR A 458 -9.92 1.27 -0.88
CA TYR A 458 -8.63 0.95 -0.25
C TYR A 458 -8.62 1.25 1.26
N CYS A 459 -9.22 2.36 1.68
CA CYS A 459 -9.36 2.68 3.11
C CYS A 459 -10.21 1.64 3.83
N ALA A 460 -11.33 1.22 3.24
CA ALA A 460 -12.20 0.18 3.80
C ALA A 460 -11.51 -1.19 3.83
N ALA A 461 -10.80 -1.56 2.76
CA ALA A 461 -10.02 -2.79 2.72
C ALA A 461 -8.95 -2.81 3.82
N HIS A 462 -8.30 -1.67 4.09
CA HIS A 462 -7.36 -1.57 5.19
C HIS A 462 -8.04 -1.64 6.56
N HIS A 463 -9.17 -0.95 6.74
CA HIS A 463 -9.92 -0.94 7.98
C HIS A 463 -10.45 -2.34 8.35
N PHE A 464 -11.08 -3.02 7.40
CA PHE A 464 -11.67 -4.36 7.55
C PHE A 464 -10.69 -5.51 7.28
N ARG A 465 -9.38 -5.28 7.38
CA ARG A 465 -8.36 -6.30 7.06
C ARG A 465 -8.49 -7.58 7.91
N MET A 466 -8.93 -7.44 9.16
CA MET A 466 -9.12 -8.59 10.07
C MET A 466 -10.31 -9.45 9.64
N GLU A 467 -11.41 -8.81 9.27
CA GLU A 467 -12.63 -9.44 8.76
C GLU A 467 -12.37 -10.07 7.39
N LEU A 468 -11.63 -9.38 6.51
CA LEU A 468 -11.21 -9.91 5.20
C LEU A 468 -10.32 -11.14 5.35
N GLY A 469 -9.41 -11.15 6.32
CA GLY A 469 -8.59 -12.34 6.60
C GLY A 469 -9.40 -13.51 7.15
N ARG A 470 -10.46 -13.25 7.93
CA ARG A 470 -11.32 -14.27 8.53
C ARG A 470 -12.47 -14.74 7.62
N SER A 471 -12.73 -14.07 6.51
CA SER A 471 -13.89 -14.36 5.66
C SER A 471 -13.77 -15.67 4.89
N GLY A 472 -12.56 -16.20 4.72
CA GLY A 472 -12.28 -17.35 3.85
C GLY A 472 -12.43 -17.04 2.36
N TRP A 473 -12.62 -15.78 1.96
CA TRP A 473 -12.77 -15.39 0.56
C TRP A 473 -11.44 -15.39 -0.22
N PHE A 474 -10.32 -15.42 0.50
CA PHE A 474 -8.98 -15.35 -0.07
C PHE A 474 -8.15 -16.59 0.30
N GLU A 475 -7.00 -16.74 -0.32
CA GLU A 475 -6.10 -17.91 -0.21
C GLU A 475 -5.38 -18.03 1.16
N TYR A 476 -5.80 -17.27 2.18
CA TYR A 476 -5.17 -17.23 3.50
C TYR A 476 -6.23 -17.24 4.61
N ASP A 477 -5.92 -17.91 5.71
CA ASP A 477 -6.82 -18.03 6.87
C ASP A 477 -6.35 -17.11 8.00
N GLY A 478 -6.81 -15.86 7.94
CA GLY A 478 -6.53 -14.83 8.93
C GLY A 478 -5.20 -14.12 8.70
N ARG A 479 -4.08 -14.81 8.95
CA ARG A 479 -2.77 -14.16 9.12
C ARG A 479 -1.76 -14.56 8.06
N ILE A 480 -0.93 -13.60 7.66
CA ILE A 480 0.02 -13.73 6.57
C ILE A 480 1.44 -13.54 7.13
N ILE A 481 2.33 -14.49 6.86
CA ILE A 481 3.74 -14.36 7.26
C ILE A 481 4.43 -13.33 6.36
N SER A 482 5.19 -12.41 6.95
CA SER A 482 6.02 -11.47 6.19
C SER A 482 6.97 -12.21 5.25
N ALA A 483 6.82 -12.03 3.94
CA ALA A 483 7.66 -12.66 2.93
C ALA A 483 8.83 -11.78 2.46
N VAL A 484 8.88 -10.52 2.89
CA VAL A 484 9.97 -9.58 2.60
C VAL A 484 10.45 -9.01 3.94
N PRO A 485 11.61 -9.48 4.45
CA PRO A 485 12.26 -8.91 5.62
C PRO A 485 12.54 -7.42 5.39
N SER A 486 12.55 -6.60 6.43
CA SER A 486 12.69 -5.16 6.20
C SER A 486 14.09 -4.79 5.73
N ALA A 487 15.15 -5.46 6.20
CA ALA A 487 16.48 -5.27 5.64
C ALA A 487 16.53 -5.52 4.11
N GLN A 488 15.74 -6.49 3.64
CA GLN A 488 15.59 -6.73 2.20
C GLN A 488 14.86 -5.54 1.54
N PHE A 489 13.75 -5.08 2.12
CA PHE A 489 13.00 -3.94 1.60
C PHE A 489 13.82 -2.65 1.58
N GLU A 490 14.63 -2.37 2.60
CA GLU A 490 15.50 -1.19 2.68
C GLU A 490 16.49 -1.15 1.52
N SER A 491 17.10 -2.30 1.20
CA SER A 491 18.03 -2.44 0.07
C SER A 491 17.38 -2.34 -1.32
N MET A 492 16.06 -2.51 -1.44
CA MET A 492 15.37 -2.46 -2.73
C MET A 492 15.15 -1.02 -3.22
N SER A 493 15.39 -0.79 -4.50
CA SER A 493 14.88 0.40 -5.18
C SER A 493 13.37 0.28 -5.49
N ALA A 494 12.73 1.40 -5.80
CA ALA A 494 11.33 1.37 -6.26
C ALA A 494 11.15 0.55 -7.55
N LEU A 495 12.17 0.52 -8.41
CA LEU A 495 12.17 -0.26 -9.64
C LEU A 495 12.28 -1.76 -9.37
N ASP A 496 13.13 -2.17 -8.42
CA ASP A 496 13.23 -3.57 -7.99
C ASP A 496 11.90 -4.07 -7.45
N ILE A 497 11.14 -3.22 -6.75
CA ILE A 497 9.83 -3.58 -6.20
C ILE A 497 8.84 -3.94 -7.33
N LEU A 498 8.89 -3.19 -8.45
CA LEU A 498 8.02 -3.40 -9.60
C LEU A 498 8.42 -4.62 -10.44
N THR A 499 9.72 -4.91 -10.56
CA THR A 499 10.22 -5.93 -11.50
C THR A 499 10.46 -7.30 -10.85
N SER A 500 10.82 -7.37 -9.56
CA SER A 500 11.24 -8.61 -8.89
C SER A 500 10.10 -9.48 -8.35
N GLY A 501 8.83 -9.11 -8.61
CA GLY A 501 7.67 -9.71 -7.95
C GLY A 501 7.58 -9.39 -6.46
N ALA A 502 8.42 -8.48 -5.94
CA ALA A 502 8.39 -8.06 -4.55
C ALA A 502 7.05 -7.48 -4.12
N LEU A 503 6.30 -6.80 -5.00
CA LEU A 503 4.93 -6.36 -4.70
C LEU A 503 4.01 -7.51 -4.26
N LEU A 504 4.07 -8.65 -4.95
CA LEU A 504 3.26 -9.81 -4.59
C LEU A 504 3.74 -10.43 -3.27
N ARG A 505 5.07 -10.45 -3.03
CA ARG A 505 5.65 -10.89 -1.75
C ARG A 505 5.32 -9.94 -0.59
N LEU A 506 5.27 -8.63 -0.83
CA LEU A 506 4.84 -7.61 0.14
C LEU A 506 3.34 -7.72 0.45
N ASN A 507 2.57 -8.36 -0.43
CA ASN A 507 1.18 -8.78 -0.21
C ASN A 507 1.11 -10.22 0.37
N GLY A 508 2.25 -10.76 0.84
CA GLY A 508 2.44 -12.11 1.36
C GLY A 508 1.93 -13.22 0.45
N ASN A 509 2.13 -13.03 -0.86
CA ASN A 509 1.80 -13.97 -1.92
C ASN A 509 0.31 -14.33 -2.08
N VAL A 510 -0.60 -13.53 -1.52
CA VAL A 510 -2.05 -13.73 -1.70
C VAL A 510 -2.52 -13.18 -3.05
N LYS A 511 -2.55 -14.02 -4.09
CA LYS A 511 -2.76 -13.57 -5.48
C LYS A 511 -4.14 -12.94 -5.68
N SER A 512 -5.18 -13.56 -5.15
CA SER A 512 -6.57 -13.10 -5.29
C SER A 512 -6.78 -11.67 -4.77
N LEU A 513 -6.30 -11.36 -3.56
CA LEU A 513 -6.37 -10.03 -2.99
C LEU A 513 -5.51 -9.02 -3.78
N PHE A 514 -4.33 -9.42 -4.24
CA PHE A 514 -3.48 -8.57 -5.06
C PHE A 514 -4.16 -8.17 -6.37
N PHE A 515 -4.72 -9.14 -7.10
CA PHE A 515 -5.42 -8.88 -8.36
C PHE A 515 -6.69 -8.07 -8.17
N LEU A 516 -7.40 -8.23 -7.05
CA LEU A 516 -8.56 -7.40 -6.73
C LEU A 516 -8.18 -5.91 -6.62
N LYS A 517 -7.07 -5.61 -5.93
CA LYS A 517 -6.52 -4.25 -5.82
C LYS A 517 -6.14 -3.70 -7.19
N VAL A 518 -5.35 -4.45 -7.96
CA VAL A 518 -4.93 -4.04 -9.31
C VAL A 518 -6.15 -3.82 -10.21
N GLY A 519 -7.16 -4.70 -10.13
CA GLY A 519 -8.41 -4.57 -10.86
C GLY A 519 -9.14 -3.27 -10.51
N MET A 520 -9.27 -2.94 -9.22
CA MET A 520 -9.86 -1.68 -8.78
C MET A 520 -9.09 -0.46 -9.32
N LEU A 521 -7.75 -0.53 -9.35
CA LEU A 521 -6.93 0.52 -9.95
C LEU A 521 -7.19 0.63 -11.46
N ALA A 522 -7.21 -0.50 -12.17
CA ALA A 522 -7.41 -0.58 -13.62
C ALA A 522 -8.79 -0.07 -14.07
N LEU A 523 -9.83 -0.20 -13.23
CA LEU A 523 -11.15 0.38 -13.50
C LEU A 523 -11.09 1.90 -13.73
N ASN A 524 -10.13 2.61 -13.13
CA ASN A 524 -9.93 4.05 -13.36
C ASN A 524 -9.44 4.39 -14.78
N VAL A 525 -8.93 3.41 -15.53
CA VAL A 525 -8.52 3.56 -16.94
C VAL A 525 -9.72 3.46 -17.88
N LEU A 526 -10.80 2.78 -17.48
CA LEU A 526 -11.96 2.53 -18.33
C LEU A 526 -12.60 3.81 -18.89
N PRO A 527 -12.82 4.88 -18.09
CA PRO A 527 -13.35 6.14 -18.63
C PRO A 527 -12.45 6.76 -19.71
N LEU A 528 -11.13 6.58 -19.61
CA LEU A 528 -10.19 7.06 -20.62
C LEU A 528 -10.34 6.29 -21.93
N LEU A 529 -10.53 4.96 -21.87
CA LEU A 529 -10.69 4.10 -23.04
C LEU A 529 -12.04 4.31 -23.75
N LEU A 530 -13.11 4.49 -22.98
CA LEU A 530 -14.48 4.67 -23.48
C LEU A 530 -14.77 6.11 -23.96
N SER A 531 -13.99 7.10 -23.50
CA SER A 531 -14.16 8.48 -23.94
C SER A 531 -13.84 8.61 -25.43
N ARG A 532 -14.81 9.10 -26.21
CA ARG A 532 -14.58 9.43 -27.62
C ARG A 532 -13.48 10.50 -27.71
N PRO A 533 -12.50 10.36 -28.63
CA PRO A 533 -11.53 11.41 -28.87
C PRO A 533 -12.29 12.68 -29.26
N ALA A 534 -11.87 13.83 -28.72
CA ALA A 534 -12.43 15.12 -29.10
C ALA A 534 -12.05 15.36 -30.57
N ARG A 535 -12.91 14.95 -31.51
CA ARG A 535 -12.76 15.29 -32.92
C ARG A 535 -12.82 16.81 -33.00
N GLY A 536 -11.69 17.41 -33.40
CA GLY A 536 -11.58 18.85 -33.58
C GLY A 536 -12.60 19.33 -34.60
N ALA A 537 -13.71 19.88 -34.12
CA ALA A 537 -14.70 20.57 -34.94
C ALA A 537 -14.17 21.88 -35.55
N VAL A 538 -12.92 22.26 -35.25
CA VAL A 538 -12.27 23.49 -35.73
C VAL A 538 -11.70 23.33 -37.14
N ALA A 539 -11.47 22.11 -37.64
CA ALA A 539 -10.86 21.91 -38.96
C ALA A 539 -11.83 22.01 -40.15
N THR A 540 -13.14 21.92 -39.93
CA THR A 540 -14.14 21.91 -41.02
C THR A 540 -14.76 23.27 -41.32
N ALA A 541 -14.58 24.29 -40.46
CA ALA A 541 -15.08 25.64 -40.72
C ALA A 541 -14.13 26.46 -41.63
N ALA A 542 -12.83 26.14 -41.63
CA ALA A 542 -11.84 26.82 -42.46
C ALA A 542 -11.94 26.42 -43.95
N THR A 543 -12.38 25.20 -44.26
CA THR A 543 -12.44 24.69 -45.65
C THR A 543 -13.72 25.09 -46.38
N THR A 544 -14.82 25.39 -45.68
CA THR A 544 -16.06 25.89 -46.30
C THR A 544 -16.06 27.41 -46.51
N ALA A 545 -15.24 28.16 -45.76
CA ALA A 545 -15.08 29.61 -45.97
C ALA A 545 -14.24 29.95 -47.21
N THR A 546 -13.42 29.01 -47.71
CA THR A 546 -12.61 29.22 -48.93
C THR A 546 -13.35 28.87 -50.24
N ALA A 547 -14.51 28.20 -50.17
CA ALA A 547 -15.27 27.81 -51.37
C ALA A 547 -16.38 28.80 -51.76
N ALA A 548 -16.67 29.82 -50.94
CA ALA A 548 -17.76 30.77 -51.17
C ALA A 548 -17.32 32.13 -51.74
N ASN A 549 -16.02 32.34 -51.98
CA ASN A 549 -15.47 33.64 -52.43
C ASN A 549 -14.60 33.52 -53.69
N SER A 550 -15.13 32.91 -54.76
CA SER A 550 -14.55 32.99 -56.11
C SER A 550 -15.54 33.61 -57.09
N GLY A 551 -15.67 34.93 -57.03
CA GLY A 551 -16.18 35.77 -58.12
C GLY A 551 -15.01 36.55 -58.74
N PRO A 552 -14.94 36.70 -60.08
CA PRO A 552 -13.78 37.29 -60.74
C PRO A 552 -13.85 38.81 -60.62
N THR A 553 -12.82 39.44 -60.04
CA THR A 553 -12.67 40.88 -60.12
C THR A 553 -11.25 41.23 -60.53
N THR A 554 -11.18 41.57 -61.82
CA THR A 554 -10.22 42.41 -62.51
C THR A 554 -9.42 43.36 -61.62
N LEU A 555 -8.09 43.22 -61.68
CA LEU A 555 -7.13 44.25 -61.30
C LEU A 555 -7.31 45.52 -62.15
N PRO A 556 -7.00 46.68 -61.56
CA PRO A 556 -6.07 47.60 -62.21
C PRO A 556 -4.83 47.78 -61.34
N SER A 557 -3.70 47.61 -62.01
CA SER A 557 -2.37 48.09 -61.66
C SER A 557 -2.37 49.59 -61.33
N GLN A 558 -1.66 50.01 -60.28
CA GLN A 558 -0.60 51.03 -60.36
C GLN A 558 0.09 51.31 -59.00
N PRO A 559 1.23 52.03 -58.95
CA PRO A 559 2.48 51.47 -58.43
C PRO A 559 2.92 52.07 -57.08
N SER A 560 3.87 51.38 -56.44
CA SER A 560 4.73 51.92 -55.38
C SER A 560 5.46 53.18 -55.88
N PRO A 561 5.78 54.18 -55.02
CA PRO A 561 7.09 54.16 -54.35
C PRO A 561 7.07 54.93 -52.99
N PRO A 562 8.19 55.41 -52.41
CA PRO A 562 8.92 54.70 -51.39
C PRO A 562 9.07 55.50 -50.07
N LEU A 563 9.81 54.87 -49.16
CA LEU A 563 10.21 55.30 -47.83
C LEU A 563 11.10 56.58 -47.83
N ALA A 564 10.90 57.38 -46.77
CA ALA A 564 11.89 58.16 -46.00
C ALA A 564 11.88 59.70 -46.06
N THR A 565 12.06 60.26 -44.85
CA THR A 565 12.68 61.53 -44.40
C THR A 565 11.81 62.59 -43.70
N LYS A 566 12.08 62.71 -42.39
CA LYS A 566 12.26 63.92 -41.53
C LYS A 566 12.17 65.29 -42.22
N THR A 567 11.40 66.22 -41.62
CA THR A 567 11.76 67.56 -41.03
C THR A 567 10.48 68.41 -40.85
N THR A 568 10.10 68.74 -39.62
CA THR A 568 10.11 70.07 -38.93
C THR A 568 9.12 71.14 -39.41
N ASP A 569 8.45 71.71 -38.39
CA ASP A 569 7.86 73.06 -38.24
C ASP A 569 6.64 73.50 -39.05
N GLY A 570 5.71 74.15 -38.35
CA GLY A 570 4.73 75.05 -38.97
C GLY A 570 3.34 75.05 -38.33
N GLN A 571 3.11 76.02 -37.46
CA GLN A 571 1.88 76.35 -36.73
C GLN A 571 0.79 76.98 -37.66
N PRO A 572 -0.34 77.54 -37.17
CA PRO A 572 -1.70 77.05 -37.45
C PRO A 572 -2.58 78.12 -38.15
N GLN A 573 -3.92 77.97 -38.03
CA GLN A 573 -5.04 78.87 -38.41
C GLN A 573 -5.72 78.47 -39.74
N SER A 574 -7.02 78.62 -39.96
CA SER A 574 -8.21 78.92 -39.14
C SER A 574 -9.45 78.88 -40.07
N VAL A 575 -10.64 78.95 -39.47
CA VAL A 575 -11.92 79.43 -40.03
C VAL A 575 -12.66 78.59 -41.10
N GLY A 576 -13.81 78.05 -40.67
CA GLY A 576 -15.09 78.52 -41.21
C GLY A 576 -15.85 77.63 -42.20
N PRO A 577 -17.15 77.88 -42.43
CA PRO A 577 -18.17 76.87 -42.18
C PRO A 577 -19.10 76.57 -43.36
N SER A 578 -20.05 75.65 -43.12
CA SER A 578 -21.39 75.59 -43.72
C SER A 578 -21.49 75.14 -45.18
N THR A 579 -22.18 74.01 -45.41
CA THR A 579 -23.45 74.08 -46.15
C THR A 579 -24.36 72.88 -45.83
N ARG A 580 -25.62 73.23 -45.62
CA ARG A 580 -26.78 72.40 -45.31
C ARG A 580 -27.64 72.40 -46.57
N THR A 581 -27.96 71.24 -47.13
CA THR A 581 -29.06 71.13 -48.11
C THR A 581 -29.97 69.98 -47.71
N ARG A 582 -31.16 70.38 -47.25
CA ARG A 582 -32.39 69.58 -47.22
C ARG A 582 -32.82 69.32 -48.66
N GLY A 583 -33.23 68.09 -48.94
CA GLY A 583 -34.14 67.75 -50.04
C GLY A 583 -35.22 66.83 -49.48
N TRP A 584 -36.44 67.34 -49.36
CA TRP A 584 -37.67 66.60 -49.07
C TRP A 584 -38.23 66.09 -50.40
N GLY A 585 -38.90 64.92 -50.37
CA GLY A 585 -39.68 64.44 -51.50
C GLY A 585 -40.06 62.97 -51.36
N ASP A 586 -41.30 62.75 -50.91
CA ASP A 586 -42.05 61.49 -50.88
C ASP A 586 -42.03 60.79 -52.27
N THR A 587 -42.39 59.52 -52.49
CA THR A 587 -43.53 58.76 -51.98
C THR A 587 -43.36 57.27 -52.39
N GLU A 588 -43.95 56.41 -51.57
CA GLU A 588 -44.39 55.03 -51.80
C GLU A 588 -44.38 54.48 -53.24
N ARG A 589 -43.68 53.37 -53.45
CA ARG A 589 -44.16 52.16 -54.18
C ARG A 589 -43.03 51.15 -54.37
N THR A 590 -42.87 50.19 -53.46
CA THR A 590 -42.60 48.77 -53.78
C THR A 590 -42.61 47.90 -52.51
N LEU A 591 -43.76 47.86 -51.85
CA LEU A 591 -44.14 46.75 -50.97
C LEU A 591 -44.59 45.58 -51.86
N ALA A 592 -43.65 44.82 -52.43
CA ALA A 592 -43.91 43.51 -53.05
C ALA A 592 -42.61 42.78 -53.46
N LEU A 593 -41.60 42.70 -52.57
CA LEU A 593 -40.44 41.81 -52.80
C LEU A 593 -39.71 41.35 -51.53
N HIS A 594 -40.41 41.32 -50.39
CA HIS A 594 -39.87 40.81 -49.12
C HIS A 594 -40.60 39.59 -48.54
N ALA A 595 -41.44 38.91 -49.33
CA ALA A 595 -42.19 37.72 -48.89
C ALA A 595 -41.71 36.39 -49.51
N ALA A 596 -40.50 36.33 -50.08
CA ALA A 596 -39.95 35.11 -50.69
C ALA A 596 -38.46 34.86 -50.41
N SER A 597 -37.97 35.25 -49.22
CA SER A 597 -36.65 34.85 -48.69
C SER A 597 -36.76 34.28 -47.27
N SER A 598 -37.94 33.78 -46.90
CA SER A 598 -38.21 33.08 -45.65
C SER A 598 -38.54 31.63 -45.93
N ALA A 599 -37.62 30.92 -46.57
CA ALA A 599 -37.68 29.46 -46.66
C ALA A 599 -36.25 28.91 -46.71
N GLN A 600 -35.88 28.26 -45.61
CA GLN A 600 -34.90 27.17 -45.60
C GLN A 600 -33.41 27.53 -45.45
N GLU A 601 -33.08 28.45 -44.54
CA GLU A 601 -31.82 28.33 -43.80
C GLU A 601 -32.01 27.22 -42.76
N ARG A 602 -31.65 25.98 -43.15
CA ARG A 602 -31.63 24.83 -42.24
C ARG A 602 -30.78 25.22 -41.03
N ALA A 603 -31.41 25.38 -39.88
CA ALA A 603 -30.75 25.57 -38.60
C ALA A 603 -29.68 24.48 -38.45
N ALA A 604 -28.42 24.86 -38.65
CA ALA A 604 -27.30 24.00 -38.33
C ALA A 604 -27.47 23.61 -36.85
N PRO A 605 -27.36 22.32 -36.50
CA PRO A 605 -27.54 21.90 -35.12
C PRO A 605 -26.59 22.72 -34.25
N ALA A 606 -27.15 23.52 -33.34
CA ALA A 606 -26.38 24.40 -32.47
C ALA A 606 -25.28 23.58 -31.81
N SER A 607 -24.03 23.92 -32.09
CA SER A 607 -22.86 23.31 -31.47
C SER A 607 -23.10 23.31 -29.95
N PRO A 608 -23.04 22.15 -29.27
CA PRO A 608 -23.27 22.10 -27.83
C PRO A 608 -22.21 22.98 -27.17
N GLY A 609 -22.65 24.14 -26.65
CA GLY A 609 -21.76 25.10 -26.02
C GLY A 609 -21.01 24.48 -24.84
N LEU A 610 -19.77 24.91 -24.64
CA LEU A 610 -18.92 24.44 -23.54
C LEU A 610 -19.53 24.85 -22.20
N SER A 611 -19.72 23.90 -21.28
CA SER A 611 -20.19 24.22 -19.93
C SER A 611 -19.09 24.93 -19.12
N ALA A 612 -19.48 25.69 -18.10
CA ALA A 612 -18.56 26.30 -17.12
C ALA A 612 -17.52 25.31 -16.60
N TYR A 613 -17.99 24.11 -16.26
CA TYR A 613 -17.17 23.05 -15.73
C TYR A 613 -16.18 22.51 -16.75
N ASP A 614 -16.61 22.38 -18.02
CA ASP A 614 -15.70 22.00 -19.10
C ASP A 614 -14.61 23.05 -19.28
N MET A 615 -14.93 24.34 -19.16
CA MET A 615 -13.91 25.40 -19.23
C MET A 615 -12.90 25.30 -18.08
N VAL A 616 -13.38 25.13 -16.84
CA VAL A 616 -12.49 24.98 -15.68
C VAL A 616 -11.60 23.76 -15.87
N ARG A 617 -12.15 22.65 -16.39
CA ARG A 617 -11.37 21.45 -16.73
C ARG A 617 -10.40 21.65 -17.88
N LEU A 618 -10.69 22.53 -18.84
CA LEU A 618 -9.75 22.95 -19.88
C LEU A 618 -8.67 23.90 -19.34
N GLY A 619 -8.77 24.30 -18.08
CA GLY A 619 -7.81 25.17 -17.41
C GLY A 619 -8.14 26.65 -17.52
N TYR A 620 -9.40 27.01 -17.78
CA TYR A 620 -9.83 28.39 -17.89
C TYR A 620 -11.05 28.69 -17.01
N VAL A 621 -11.10 29.89 -16.44
CA VAL A 621 -12.19 30.37 -15.60
C VAL A 621 -12.68 31.68 -16.16
N VAL A 622 -14.00 31.85 -16.24
CA VAL A 622 -14.61 33.13 -16.62
C VAL A 622 -15.05 33.84 -15.36
N VAL A 623 -14.39 34.94 -15.06
CA VAL A 623 -14.65 35.76 -13.89
C VAL A 623 -15.61 36.88 -14.26
N ASP A 624 -16.68 36.99 -13.46
CA ASP A 624 -17.69 38.04 -13.54
C ASP A 624 -18.37 38.18 -14.92
N SER A 625 -18.40 37.07 -15.68
CA SER A 625 -18.87 37.01 -17.09
C SER A 625 -18.15 37.95 -18.06
N ALA A 626 -17.05 38.59 -17.65
CA ALA A 626 -16.37 39.63 -18.41
C ALA A 626 -14.94 39.25 -18.80
N TRP A 627 -14.29 38.37 -18.04
CA TRP A 627 -12.88 38.04 -18.24
C TRP A 627 -12.65 36.55 -18.21
N LEU A 628 -12.05 36.01 -19.26
CA LEU A 628 -11.53 34.66 -19.32
C LEU A 628 -10.06 34.67 -18.90
N MET A 629 -9.70 33.86 -17.91
CA MET A 629 -8.33 33.75 -17.41
C MET A 629 -7.93 32.29 -17.19
N ALA A 630 -6.63 32.01 -17.22
CA ALA A 630 -6.14 30.68 -16.88
C ALA A 630 -6.46 30.34 -15.41
N ILE A 631 -6.84 29.09 -15.14
CA ILE A 631 -7.20 28.62 -13.80
C ILE A 631 -6.03 28.79 -12.80
N SER A 632 -4.79 28.66 -13.26
CA SER A 632 -3.61 28.90 -12.41
C SER A 632 -3.55 30.32 -11.88
N ASP A 633 -3.88 31.27 -12.74
CA ASP A 633 -3.77 32.69 -12.48
C ASP A 633 -4.97 33.13 -11.64
N TRP A 634 -6.16 32.57 -11.93
CA TRP A 634 -7.36 32.74 -11.12
C TRP A 634 -7.18 32.21 -9.69
N LEU A 635 -6.56 31.04 -9.51
CA LEU A 635 -6.30 30.46 -8.18
C LEU A 635 -5.34 31.31 -7.33
N LEU A 636 -4.55 32.19 -7.93
CA LEU A 636 -3.76 33.20 -7.23
C LEU A 636 -4.57 34.48 -7.02
N PHE A 637 -5.31 34.91 -8.04
CA PHE A 637 -6.12 36.13 -8.03
C PHE A 637 -7.23 36.08 -6.98
N ALA A 638 -8.03 35.01 -6.94
CA ALA A 638 -9.20 34.90 -6.07
C ALA A 638 -8.89 35.07 -4.57
N PRO A 639 -7.90 34.36 -3.98
CA PRO A 639 -7.55 34.58 -2.58
C PRO A 639 -6.92 35.96 -2.33
N LEU A 640 -6.05 36.46 -3.22
CA LEU A 640 -5.46 37.80 -3.07
C LEU A 640 -6.52 38.90 -3.08
N ALA A 641 -7.53 38.76 -3.94
CA ALA A 641 -8.68 39.64 -4.01
C ALA A 641 -9.54 39.56 -2.74
N ALA A 642 -9.79 38.35 -2.22
CA ALA A 642 -10.52 38.16 -0.97
C ALA A 642 -9.81 38.79 0.24
N CYS A 643 -8.47 38.79 0.25
CA CYS A 643 -7.66 39.40 1.30
C CYS A 643 -7.38 40.90 1.09
N GLY A 644 -7.86 41.51 0.00
CA GLY A 644 -7.57 42.92 -0.31
C GLY A 644 -6.12 43.21 -0.71
N LEU A 645 -5.33 42.18 -1.02
CA LEU A 645 -3.88 42.26 -1.26
C LEU A 645 -3.50 42.48 -2.74
N LEU A 646 -4.47 42.66 -3.65
CA LEU A 646 -4.21 42.86 -5.08
C LEU A 646 -3.30 44.07 -5.36
N HIS A 647 -3.39 45.12 -4.55
CA HIS A 647 -2.56 46.33 -4.70
C HIS A 647 -1.06 46.07 -4.54
N PHE A 648 -0.67 44.99 -3.84
CA PHE A 648 0.72 44.63 -3.61
C PHE A 648 1.27 43.65 -4.65
N ALA A 649 0.41 43.10 -5.51
CA ALA A 649 0.82 42.12 -6.51
C ALA A 649 1.30 42.81 -7.79
N SER A 650 2.59 42.76 -8.09
CA SER A 650 3.17 43.14 -9.39
C SER A 650 3.00 42.06 -10.47
N LEU A 651 2.12 41.08 -10.22
CA LEU A 651 1.95 39.93 -11.09
C LEU A 651 1.11 40.31 -12.31
N HIS A 652 1.63 39.96 -13.49
CA HIS A 652 0.95 40.16 -14.76
C HIS A 652 0.19 38.89 -15.13
N VAL A 653 -1.06 39.04 -15.52
CA VAL A 653 -1.94 37.95 -15.96
C VAL A 653 -2.40 38.21 -17.37
N MET A 654 -2.50 37.14 -18.16
CA MET A 654 -3.08 37.17 -19.49
C MET A 654 -4.57 36.86 -19.38
N VAL A 655 -5.40 37.77 -19.87
CA VAL A 655 -6.86 37.61 -19.88
C VAL A 655 -7.43 37.84 -21.27
N PHE A 656 -8.60 37.28 -21.54
CA PHE A 656 -9.38 37.58 -22.72
C PHE A 656 -10.70 38.22 -22.30
N ALA A 657 -11.10 39.29 -22.97
CA ALA A 657 -12.40 39.89 -22.72
C ALA A 657 -13.50 38.93 -23.20
N VAL A 658 -14.55 38.80 -22.42
CA VAL A 658 -15.72 37.97 -22.73
C VAL A 658 -16.89 38.90 -22.97
N ARG A 659 -17.53 38.77 -24.14
CA ARG A 659 -18.74 39.51 -24.50
C ARG A 659 -19.91 38.56 -24.49
N GLN A 660 -21.03 39.01 -23.95
CA GLN A 660 -22.27 38.23 -23.98
C GLN A 660 -22.95 38.44 -25.33
N ASP A 661 -23.16 37.35 -26.07
CA ASP A 661 -23.97 37.37 -27.28
C ASP A 661 -25.43 37.14 -26.89
N ALA A 662 -26.21 38.22 -26.90
CA ALA A 662 -27.64 38.20 -26.57
C ALA A 662 -28.44 37.32 -27.55
N VAL A 663 -27.98 37.17 -28.79
CA VAL A 663 -28.69 36.41 -29.83
C VAL A 663 -28.53 34.90 -29.60
N ARG A 664 -27.33 34.46 -29.24
CA ARG A 664 -27.00 33.04 -29.07
C ARG A 664 -27.11 32.55 -27.63
N SER A 665 -27.37 33.45 -26.68
CA SER A 665 -27.35 33.15 -25.24
C SER A 665 -26.04 32.49 -24.80
N CYS A 666 -24.93 32.85 -25.45
CA CYS A 666 -23.59 32.31 -25.19
C CYS A 666 -22.58 33.44 -24.99
N CYS A 667 -21.47 33.10 -24.36
CA CYS A 667 -20.34 34.00 -24.23
C CYS A 667 -19.38 33.83 -25.42
N VAL A 668 -18.94 34.94 -26.01
CA VAL A 668 -17.92 35.01 -27.07
C VAL A 668 -16.65 35.61 -26.49
N VAL A 669 -15.51 34.98 -26.77
CA VAL A 669 -14.19 35.40 -26.30
C VAL A 669 -13.55 36.30 -27.35
N ASP A 670 -12.99 37.43 -26.94
CA ASP A 670 -12.26 38.33 -27.83
C ASP A 670 -10.96 37.66 -28.32
N GLU A 671 -10.58 37.89 -29.58
CA GLU A 671 -9.46 37.19 -30.22
C GLU A 671 -8.10 37.61 -29.67
N LYS A 672 -8.01 38.84 -29.16
CA LYS A 672 -6.73 39.41 -28.69
C LYS A 672 -6.62 39.29 -27.16
N PRO A 673 -5.61 38.58 -26.63
CA PRO A 673 -5.34 38.58 -25.21
C PRO A 673 -4.88 39.97 -24.75
N VAL A 674 -5.27 40.34 -23.54
CA VAL A 674 -4.80 41.54 -22.85
C VAL A 674 -3.93 41.10 -21.68
N VAL A 675 -2.71 41.63 -21.61
CA VAL A 675 -1.84 41.46 -20.44
C VAL A 675 -2.14 42.60 -19.49
N CYS A 676 -2.55 42.25 -18.27
CA CYS A 676 -2.87 43.23 -17.25
C CYS A 676 -2.14 42.90 -15.95
N GLN A 677 -1.79 43.93 -15.18
CA GLN A 677 -1.36 43.73 -13.81
C GLN A 677 -2.56 43.36 -12.93
N MET A 678 -2.40 42.49 -11.94
CA MET A 678 -3.49 42.10 -11.03
C MET A 678 -4.11 43.29 -10.25
N SER A 679 -3.35 44.38 -10.09
CA SER A 679 -3.81 45.64 -9.49
C SER A 679 -4.56 46.56 -10.45
N ASP A 680 -4.72 46.18 -11.73
CA ASP A 680 -5.41 47.00 -12.73
C ASP A 680 -6.86 47.29 -12.25
N PRO A 681 -7.32 48.56 -12.28
CA PRO A 681 -8.65 48.96 -11.83
C PRO A 681 -9.81 48.19 -12.48
N ARG A 682 -9.57 47.59 -13.65
CA ARG A 682 -10.54 46.74 -14.33
C ARG A 682 -10.83 45.45 -13.54
N PHE A 683 -9.87 44.91 -12.80
CA PHE A 683 -10.05 43.72 -11.95
C PHE A 683 -10.52 44.03 -10.54
N THR A 684 -10.17 45.19 -9.98
CA THR A 684 -10.60 45.56 -8.62
C THR A 684 -12.12 45.69 -8.51
N ARG A 685 -12.80 45.94 -9.64
CA ARG A 685 -14.26 45.99 -9.73
C ARG A 685 -14.91 44.62 -9.95
N CYS A 686 -14.14 43.61 -10.39
CA CYS A 686 -14.69 42.29 -10.65
C CYS A 686 -14.96 41.53 -9.36
N ARG A 687 -16.00 40.70 -9.35
CA ARG A 687 -16.25 39.77 -8.26
C ARG A 687 -15.43 38.50 -8.49
N PRO A 688 -14.28 38.30 -7.80
CA PRO A 688 -13.34 37.21 -8.10
C PRO A 688 -13.93 35.80 -7.91
N TRP A 689 -14.92 35.68 -7.04
CA TRP A 689 -15.63 34.43 -6.73
C TRP A 689 -16.82 34.16 -7.67
N ALA A 690 -17.23 35.14 -8.47
CA ALA A 690 -18.34 35.00 -9.40
C ALA A 690 -17.88 34.34 -10.70
N ILE A 691 -17.81 33.00 -10.70
CA ILE A 691 -17.51 32.24 -11.92
C ILE A 691 -18.76 32.17 -12.80
N SER A 692 -18.64 32.62 -14.06
CA SER A 692 -19.72 32.51 -15.03
C SER A 692 -19.97 31.06 -15.41
N SER A 693 -21.25 30.70 -15.55
CA SER A 693 -21.65 29.37 -16.02
C SER A 693 -22.43 29.37 -17.31
N GLN A 694 -22.45 30.50 -18.00
CA GLN A 694 -23.10 30.55 -19.29
C GLN A 694 -22.34 29.63 -20.26
N PRO A 695 -23.05 28.92 -21.16
CA PRO A 695 -22.39 28.10 -22.16
C PRO A 695 -21.56 28.99 -23.09
N PHE A 696 -20.37 28.51 -23.47
CA PHE A 696 -19.47 29.20 -24.38
C PHE A 696 -19.64 28.66 -25.79
N GLY A 697 -19.81 29.59 -26.74
CA GLY A 697 -20.08 29.31 -28.15
C GLY A 697 -18.82 29.23 -28.99
#